data_AF-A0A2G4IW32-F1
#
_entry.id   AF-A0A2G4IW32-F1
#
_cell.length_a   1.000
_cell.length_b   1.000
_cell.length_c   1.000
_cell.angle_alpha   90.00
_cell.angle_beta   90.00
_cell.angle_gamma   90.00
#
_symmetry.space_group_name_H-M   'P 1'
#
loop_
_entity.id
_entity.type
_entity.pdbx_description
1 polymer ?
#
loop_
_entity_poly.entity_id
_entity_poly.type
_entity_poly.pdbx_seq_one_letter_code
_entity_poly.pdbx_strand_id
1 'polypeptide(L)'
;MRVPLFALLLWAAVPAAAVDFSHEVVPLLRVHCGECHTGNAQQGGFSMNTRTAMLAGGDSGTPGFVVGKPATSEIIARMSSADPEYRMPSKAPPLPPEVVAVLRQWIEEQAPWEDGFTFKGVGYEPPLALQQVELPPVQAGRTNPVDRIVDAYWQEQKISRPPRCDDRTFMRRVSLDLIGLLPDPDRVEAFATDAHPTKRQALVRSLLDNKLAFAEHWMTFWNDLLRNDYTGTGFITGGRKQITKWLHRSLLENKPFDVFVRELIAPSDESRGFIDGIVWRGEVNVSQTVPIQFAQNISQTFLGINLKCASCHDSFVDRWTLKETYDLAAIFAAQPLQLHRCDKATGVMASPAWLFDELGQIDPQSPPHKRLEQLAAVMTKPENGWLSRNLVNRLWQRLMGRGLVHPVDALRSRPWSEHLLDVLASELVHQEWNVKQVLEMICTSESYGAATPAVVGQLQGSDYLFHGPLPRRMTAEQFTDAVWMLADAAPAKPDADVDRVAHLKSEPVAGSADNGGVPMVRAVLMKGTPLMAALGRPNRDQVLTNRPTDLTTLEAIQLANEQSLANEFAKGGVRILGQHGPGADAIVKWIFAAALARQPTAQEKTAALEMLGEKPTNESVADCLWAVVMLPEFQLIR
;
A
#
# COMPACT_ATOMS: atom_id res chain seq x y z
N MET A 1 69.09 -45.68 29.37
CA MET A 1 68.77 -44.23 29.30
C MET A 1 67.61 -44.03 28.32
N ARG A 2 66.40 -43.78 28.85
CA ARG A 2 65.26 -43.26 28.08
C ARG A 2 64.56 -42.23 28.98
N VAL A 3 64.53 -41.00 28.49
CA VAL A 3 64.00 -39.79 29.14
C VAL A 3 62.46 -39.84 29.12
N PRO A 4 61.73 -39.42 30.17
CA PRO A 4 60.29 -39.30 30.10
C PRO A 4 59.90 -37.97 29.44
N LEU A 5 59.00 -38.03 28.47
CA LEU A 5 58.37 -36.87 27.83
C LEU A 5 57.32 -36.29 28.79
N PHE A 6 57.50 -35.05 29.24
CA PHE A 6 56.45 -34.26 29.90
C PHE A 6 55.52 -33.69 28.82
N ALA A 7 54.24 -34.04 28.86
CA ALA A 7 53.21 -33.40 28.05
C ALA A 7 52.75 -32.10 28.73
N LEU A 8 53.06 -30.95 28.12
CA LEU A 8 52.46 -29.66 28.47
C LEU A 8 51.02 -29.63 27.94
N LEU A 9 50.05 -29.55 28.85
CA LEU A 9 48.67 -29.17 28.54
C LEU A 9 48.63 -27.66 28.30
N LEU A 10 48.50 -27.26 27.03
CA LEU A 10 48.13 -25.91 26.62
C LEU A 10 46.64 -25.69 26.92
N TRP A 11 46.35 -24.79 27.86
CA TRP A 11 45.00 -24.24 28.03
C TRP A 11 44.72 -23.32 26.83
N ALA A 12 43.86 -23.74 25.91
CA ALA A 12 43.33 -22.87 24.88
C ALA A 12 42.41 -21.85 25.56
N ALA A 13 42.79 -20.57 25.52
CA ALA A 13 41.91 -19.48 25.92
C ALA A 13 40.68 -19.48 25.01
N VAL A 14 39.49 -19.56 25.62
CA VAL A 14 38.23 -19.35 24.90
C VAL A 14 38.24 -17.91 24.36
N PRO A 15 38.09 -17.68 23.05
CA PRO A 15 37.99 -16.33 22.53
C PRO A 15 36.74 -15.67 23.14
N ALA A 16 36.91 -14.43 23.64
CA ALA A 16 35.79 -13.63 24.11
C ALA A 16 34.76 -13.49 22.98
N ALA A 17 33.47 -13.53 23.33
CA ALA A 17 32.39 -13.36 22.35
C ALA A 17 32.50 -11.98 21.68
N ALA A 18 32.27 -11.92 20.37
CA ALA A 18 32.22 -10.68 19.62
C ALA A 18 31.04 -9.80 20.10
N VAL A 19 31.22 -8.49 20.10
CA VAL A 19 30.21 -7.53 20.57
C VAL A 19 29.06 -7.45 19.58
N ASP A 20 27.84 -7.68 20.05
CA ASP A 20 26.64 -7.56 19.25
C ASP A 20 26.22 -6.08 19.10
N PHE A 21 26.30 -5.55 17.87
CA PHE A 21 25.92 -4.16 17.60
C PHE A 21 24.48 -3.85 18.04
N SER A 22 23.52 -4.71 17.72
CA SER A 22 22.10 -4.41 17.92
C SER A 22 21.65 -4.61 19.36
N HIS A 23 22.30 -5.51 20.11
CA HIS A 23 21.93 -5.83 21.50
C HIS A 23 22.81 -5.19 22.56
N GLU A 24 24.09 -4.95 22.27
CA GLU A 24 25.04 -4.38 23.24
C GLU A 24 25.36 -2.92 22.93
N VAL A 25 25.52 -2.56 21.65
CA VAL A 25 25.95 -1.20 21.28
C VAL A 25 24.76 -0.25 21.12
N VAL A 26 23.73 -0.63 20.37
CA VAL A 26 22.57 0.23 20.09
C VAL A 26 21.86 0.69 21.37
N PRO A 27 21.57 -0.16 22.37
CA PRO A 27 20.95 0.30 23.61
C PRO A 27 21.82 1.29 24.38
N LEU A 28 23.13 1.07 24.45
CA LEU A 28 24.05 1.99 25.11
C LEU A 28 24.08 3.35 24.41
N LEU A 29 24.18 3.35 23.08
CA LEU A 29 24.13 4.58 22.29
C LEU A 29 22.78 5.29 22.41
N ARG A 30 21.64 4.57 22.41
CA ARG A 30 20.31 5.17 22.60
C ARG A 30 20.17 5.82 23.97
N VAL A 31 20.55 5.10 25.03
CA VAL A 31 20.36 5.55 26.42
C VAL A 31 21.30 6.70 26.78
N HIS A 32 22.57 6.63 26.37
CA HIS A 32 23.59 7.57 26.83
C HIS A 32 23.88 8.70 25.85
N CYS A 33 23.59 8.54 24.56
CA CYS A 33 23.96 9.49 23.51
C CYS A 33 22.76 9.91 22.63
N GLY A 34 21.68 9.14 22.63
CA GLY A 34 20.56 9.26 21.69
C GLY A 34 19.87 10.62 21.73
N GLU A 35 19.58 11.12 22.94
CA GLU A 35 18.85 12.38 23.14
C GLU A 35 19.46 13.57 22.38
N CYS A 36 20.79 13.64 22.29
CA CYS A 36 21.50 14.78 21.70
C CYS A 36 22.07 14.53 20.30
N HIS A 37 22.23 13.27 19.90
CA HIS A 37 22.97 12.90 18.68
C HIS A 37 22.20 11.99 17.71
N THR A 38 20.89 11.79 17.90
CA THR A 38 20.05 11.02 16.97
C THR A 38 18.80 11.80 16.51
N GLY A 39 18.15 11.30 15.45
CA GLY A 39 17.06 12.01 14.79
C GLY A 39 17.50 13.36 14.23
N ASN A 40 16.80 14.43 14.62
CA ASN A 40 17.15 15.79 14.21
C ASN A 40 18.16 16.45 15.17
N ALA A 41 18.44 15.83 16.33
CA ALA A 41 19.42 16.34 17.28
C ALA A 41 20.84 15.95 16.84
N GLN A 42 21.71 16.95 16.67
CA GLN A 42 23.11 16.79 16.25
C GLN A 42 23.98 17.78 17.02
N GLN A 43 24.00 17.68 18.35
CA GLN A 43 24.77 18.60 19.17
C GLN A 43 26.27 18.54 18.79
N GLY A 44 26.88 19.71 18.59
CA GLY A 44 28.26 19.81 18.11
C GLY A 44 28.47 19.23 16.70
N GLY A 45 27.44 19.27 15.85
CA GLY A 45 27.48 18.79 14.47
C GLY A 45 27.60 17.26 14.33
N PHE A 46 27.59 16.51 15.44
CA PHE A 46 27.81 15.08 15.46
C PHE A 46 26.49 14.29 15.41
N SER A 47 26.37 13.37 14.45
CA SER A 47 25.18 12.54 14.23
C SER A 47 25.52 11.05 14.27
N MET A 48 24.77 10.30 15.07
CA MET A 48 24.87 8.84 15.13
C MET A 48 23.84 8.13 14.25
N ASN A 49 23.03 8.87 13.48
CA ASN A 49 21.91 8.28 12.73
C ASN A 49 22.32 7.19 11.75
N THR A 50 23.50 7.25 11.17
CA THR A 50 24.01 6.22 10.25
C THR A 50 25.47 5.97 10.59
N ARG A 51 25.97 4.78 10.23
CA ARG A 51 27.40 4.47 10.35
C ARG A 51 28.27 5.53 9.71
N THR A 52 27.89 5.97 8.51
CA THR A 52 28.61 6.99 7.73
C THR A 52 28.66 8.33 8.47
N ALA A 53 27.53 8.77 9.03
CA ALA A 53 27.49 10.03 9.79
C ALA A 53 28.32 9.94 11.09
N MET A 54 28.26 8.81 11.78
CA MET A 54 29.01 8.60 13.03
C MET A 54 30.52 8.53 12.78
N LEU A 55 30.96 8.00 11.64
CA LEU A 55 32.35 8.02 11.20
C LEU A 55 32.82 9.43 10.82
N ALA A 56 31.98 10.21 10.15
CA ALA A 56 32.34 11.54 9.65
C ALA A 56 32.73 12.51 10.78
N GLY A 57 32.17 12.36 11.98
CA GLY A 57 32.41 13.27 13.10
C GLY A 57 31.51 14.50 13.05
N GLY A 58 31.86 15.53 13.84
CA GLY A 58 31.09 16.77 13.94
C GLY A 58 31.98 18.01 13.88
N ASP A 59 31.58 19.07 14.58
CA ASP A 59 32.26 20.37 14.59
C ASP A 59 33.66 20.33 15.22
N SER A 60 34.06 19.21 15.83
CA SER A 60 35.43 19.01 16.34
C SER A 60 36.47 18.94 15.22
N GLY A 61 36.06 18.73 13.97
CA GLY A 61 36.97 18.55 12.83
C GLY A 61 37.74 17.22 12.86
N THR A 62 37.38 16.30 13.76
CA THR A 62 37.94 14.96 13.88
C THR A 62 36.88 13.90 13.54
N PRO A 63 37.25 12.77 12.91
CA PRO A 63 36.33 11.65 12.72
C PRO A 63 35.74 11.20 14.06
N GLY A 64 34.44 10.92 14.09
CA GLY A 64 33.76 10.54 15.33
C GLY A 64 34.35 9.29 15.97
N PHE A 65 34.71 8.31 15.13
CA PHE A 65 35.60 7.23 15.50
C PHE A 65 36.41 6.74 14.30
N VAL A 66 37.52 6.05 14.58
CA VAL A 66 38.38 5.44 13.57
C VAL A 66 38.22 3.92 13.67
N VAL A 67 37.74 3.31 12.59
CA VAL A 67 37.49 1.85 12.50
C VAL A 67 38.74 1.07 12.92
N GLY A 68 38.58 0.15 13.87
CA GLY A 68 39.67 -0.68 14.40
C GLY A 68 40.68 0.05 15.28
N LYS A 69 40.45 1.33 15.62
CA LYS A 69 41.40 2.15 16.40
C LYS A 69 40.68 2.94 17.50
N PRO A 70 40.17 2.27 18.55
CA PRO A 70 39.47 2.95 19.63
C PRO A 70 40.32 3.99 20.36
N ALA A 71 41.63 3.75 20.52
CA ALA A 71 42.54 4.66 21.24
C ALA A 71 42.68 6.04 20.57
N THR A 72 42.44 6.12 19.25
CA THR A 72 42.51 7.37 18.47
C THR A 72 41.11 7.89 18.08
N SER A 73 40.05 7.31 18.64
CA SER A 73 38.66 7.66 18.30
C SER A 73 38.14 8.76 19.23
N GLU A 74 37.63 9.85 18.65
CA GLU A 74 37.11 11.02 19.37
C GLU A 74 36.03 10.64 20.38
N ILE A 75 35.10 9.75 19.99
CA ILE A 75 34.02 9.29 20.85
C ILE A 75 34.55 8.64 22.14
N ILE A 76 35.61 7.82 22.06
CA ILE A 76 36.22 7.17 23.23
C ILE A 76 36.94 8.19 24.11
N ALA A 77 37.62 9.16 23.50
CA ALA A 77 38.29 10.25 24.23
C ALA A 77 37.30 11.10 25.04
N ARG A 78 36.16 11.46 24.44
CA ARG A 78 35.10 12.24 25.11
C ARG A 78 34.41 11.44 26.21
N MET A 79 34.14 10.15 26.00
CA MET A 79 33.52 9.29 27.00
C MET A 79 34.44 9.00 28.20
N SER A 80 35.76 9.04 27.99
CA SER A 80 36.76 8.70 29.01
C SER A 80 37.38 9.93 29.69
N SER A 81 37.03 11.15 29.27
CA SER A 81 37.60 12.39 29.82
C SER A 81 37.10 12.67 31.24
N ALA A 82 37.95 13.29 32.07
CA ALA A 82 37.56 13.84 33.37
C ALA A 82 37.17 15.33 33.29
N ASP A 83 37.49 16.02 32.19
CA ASP A 83 37.18 17.44 31.99
C ASP A 83 35.68 17.62 31.65
N PRO A 84 34.88 18.29 32.49
CA PRO A 84 33.44 18.46 32.29
C PRO A 84 33.06 19.17 30.98
N GLU A 85 33.91 20.07 30.46
CA GLU A 85 33.64 20.82 29.23
C GLU A 85 33.91 19.99 27.97
N TYR A 86 34.75 18.97 28.08
CA TYR A 86 35.13 18.07 26.99
C TYR A 86 34.39 16.72 27.04
N ARG A 87 34.03 16.27 28.24
CA ARG A 87 33.44 14.96 28.52
C ARG A 87 32.02 14.86 27.99
N MET A 88 31.70 13.68 27.44
CA MET A 88 30.33 13.30 27.11
C MET A 88 29.86 12.15 28.02
N PRO A 89 28.58 12.16 28.47
CA PRO A 89 27.57 13.19 28.24
C PRO A 89 27.84 14.46 29.07
N SER A 90 27.65 15.64 28.48
CA SER A 90 27.98 16.93 29.10
C SER A 90 27.01 17.35 30.23
N LYS A 91 25.78 16.81 30.23
CA LYS A 91 24.73 17.12 31.21
C LYS A 91 24.43 15.96 32.18
N ALA A 92 25.25 14.90 32.18
CA ALA A 92 25.04 13.71 33.02
C ALA A 92 26.35 13.27 33.71
N PRO A 93 26.27 12.41 34.75
CA PRO A 93 27.44 11.79 35.36
C PRO A 93 28.32 11.05 34.34
N PRO A 94 29.61 10.79 34.65
CA PRO A 94 30.50 9.98 33.81
C PRO A 94 29.88 8.62 33.48
N LEU A 95 30.12 8.15 32.27
CA LEU A 95 29.64 6.83 31.87
C LEU A 95 30.30 5.75 32.73
N PRO A 96 29.55 4.69 33.07
CA PRO A 96 30.15 3.55 33.75
C PRO A 96 31.28 2.93 32.91
N PRO A 97 32.41 2.51 33.52
CA PRO A 97 33.55 1.95 32.79
C PRO A 97 33.21 0.78 31.88
N GLU A 98 32.21 -0.03 32.25
CA GLU A 98 31.69 -1.15 31.46
C GLU A 98 31.05 -0.71 30.14
N VAL A 99 30.34 0.42 30.12
CA VAL A 99 29.74 1.00 28.90
C VAL A 99 30.83 1.44 27.94
N VAL A 100 31.87 2.10 28.48
CA VAL A 100 33.03 2.53 27.68
C VAL A 100 33.80 1.32 27.15
N ALA A 101 33.91 0.24 27.92
CA ALA A 101 34.60 -0.98 27.51
C ALA A 101 33.89 -1.68 26.33
N VAL A 102 32.56 -1.79 26.36
CA VAL A 102 31.77 -2.38 25.25
C VAL A 102 31.94 -1.58 23.97
N LEU A 103 31.80 -0.25 24.03
CA LEU A 103 31.96 0.62 22.84
C LEU A 103 33.40 0.62 22.31
N ARG A 104 34.39 0.49 23.20
CA ARG A 104 35.80 0.34 22.83
C ARG A 104 36.04 -0.96 22.06
N GLN A 105 35.53 -2.07 22.58
CA GLN A 105 35.67 -3.39 21.95
C GLN A 105 34.94 -3.43 20.60
N TRP A 106 33.74 -2.85 20.51
CA TRP A 106 33.01 -2.73 19.26
C TRP A 106 33.80 -2.00 18.16
N ILE A 107 34.48 -0.90 18.50
CA ILE A 107 35.33 -0.16 17.53
C ILE A 107 36.54 -1.00 17.11
N GLU A 108 37.18 -1.70 18.05
CA GLU A 108 38.29 -2.62 17.79
C GLU A 108 37.89 -3.70 16.79
N GLU A 109 36.67 -4.25 16.94
CA GLU A 109 36.06 -5.26 16.08
C GLU A 109 35.55 -4.70 14.74
N GLN A 110 36.09 -3.56 14.28
CA GLN A 110 35.76 -2.86 13.03
C GLN A 110 34.38 -2.17 13.02
N ALA A 111 33.78 -1.98 14.19
CA ALA A 111 32.47 -1.36 14.35
C ALA A 111 31.43 -1.96 13.39
N PRO A 112 31.14 -3.28 13.52
CA PRO A 112 30.10 -3.92 12.73
C PRO A 112 28.80 -3.16 12.93
N TRP A 113 28.07 -2.96 11.84
CA TRP A 113 26.83 -2.20 11.79
C TRP A 113 25.83 -3.00 10.98
N GLU A 114 24.59 -3.04 11.44
CA GLU A 114 23.53 -3.75 10.72
C GLU A 114 23.13 -2.96 9.45
N ASP A 115 23.22 -3.59 8.29
CA ASP A 115 22.95 -2.93 7.02
C ASP A 115 21.55 -2.29 6.99
N GLY A 116 21.49 -1.00 6.66
CA GLY A 116 20.23 -0.23 6.63
C GLY A 116 19.74 0.29 7.99
N PHE A 117 20.39 -0.09 9.11
CA PHE A 117 20.01 0.42 10.42
C PHE A 117 20.31 1.93 10.56
N THR A 118 19.35 2.66 11.15
CA THR A 118 19.48 4.08 11.46
C THR A 118 18.87 4.45 12.82
N PHE A 119 19.50 5.36 13.57
CA PHE A 119 18.97 5.89 14.83
C PHE A 119 17.92 7.00 14.65
N LYS A 120 17.33 7.15 13.45
CA LYS A 120 16.35 8.22 13.14
C LYS A 120 15.30 8.30 14.26
N GLY A 121 15.10 9.51 14.79
CA GLY A 121 14.26 9.81 15.95
C GLY A 121 12.83 9.32 15.78
N VAL A 122 12.08 9.32 16.89
CA VAL A 122 10.64 8.99 16.91
C VAL A 122 9.99 9.72 15.74
N GLY A 123 9.55 8.97 14.73
CA GLY A 123 8.99 9.54 13.51
C GLY A 123 7.78 10.42 13.82
N TYR A 124 7.24 11.07 12.79
CA TYR A 124 5.95 11.74 12.89
C TYR A 124 4.92 10.78 13.52
N GLU A 125 4.27 11.19 14.62
CA GLU A 125 3.17 10.43 15.22
C GLU A 125 1.86 11.10 14.79
N PRO A 126 1.03 10.43 13.98
CA PRO A 126 -0.31 10.92 13.67
C PRO A 126 -1.08 11.16 14.97
N PRO A 127 -1.66 12.36 15.18
CA PRO A 127 -2.52 12.60 16.32
C PRO A 127 -3.66 11.59 16.35
N LEU A 128 -4.01 11.08 17.53
CA LEU A 128 -5.08 10.10 17.65
C LEU A 128 -6.41 10.67 17.14
N ALA A 129 -6.79 11.86 17.59
CA ALA A 129 -7.99 12.56 17.14
C ALA A 129 -7.79 13.26 15.79
N LEU A 130 -8.90 13.48 15.07
CA LEU A 130 -8.93 14.30 13.85
C LEU A 130 -8.83 15.80 14.19
N GLN A 131 -8.03 16.54 13.44
CA GLN A 131 -7.95 17.99 13.59
C GLN A 131 -9.11 18.68 12.87
N GLN A 132 -9.65 19.73 13.49
CA GLN A 132 -10.57 20.63 12.79
C GLN A 132 -9.76 21.56 11.89
N VAL A 133 -9.81 21.30 10.59
CA VAL A 133 -9.09 22.11 9.59
C VAL A 133 -10.00 23.23 9.08
N GLU A 134 -9.56 24.48 9.25
CA GLU A 134 -10.20 25.62 8.61
C GLU A 134 -9.83 25.64 7.11
N LEU A 135 -10.85 25.60 6.24
CA LEU A 135 -10.61 25.56 4.80
C LEU A 135 -10.12 26.92 4.27
N PRO A 136 -9.01 26.97 3.51
CA PRO A 136 -8.54 28.20 2.85
C PRO A 136 -9.63 28.86 2.00
N PRO A 137 -9.63 30.18 1.75
CA PRO A 137 -10.69 30.84 0.97
C PRO A 137 -10.82 30.27 -0.45
N VAL A 138 -12.02 30.37 -1.04
CA VAL A 138 -12.29 29.94 -2.41
C VAL A 138 -11.46 30.76 -3.40
N GLN A 139 -10.80 30.08 -4.33
CA GLN A 139 -10.00 30.71 -5.37
C GLN A 139 -10.49 30.29 -6.76
N ALA A 140 -10.64 31.26 -7.66
CA ALA A 140 -11.07 31.02 -9.05
C ALA A 140 -12.33 30.12 -9.18
N GLY A 141 -13.28 30.25 -8.25
CA GLY A 141 -14.53 29.47 -8.24
C GLY A 141 -14.42 28.01 -7.78
N ARG A 142 -13.23 27.54 -7.37
CA ARG A 142 -13.01 26.16 -6.87
C ARG A 142 -13.51 26.02 -5.44
N THR A 143 -14.74 25.54 -5.28
CA THR A 143 -15.41 25.38 -3.98
C THR A 143 -15.15 24.03 -3.30
N ASN A 144 -14.69 23.02 -4.05
CA ASN A 144 -14.35 21.71 -3.51
C ASN A 144 -13.25 21.84 -2.43
N PRO A 145 -13.41 21.25 -1.22
CA PRO A 145 -12.42 21.40 -0.16
C PRO A 145 -11.02 20.87 -0.51
N VAL A 146 -10.92 19.80 -1.31
CA VAL A 146 -9.63 19.29 -1.81
C VAL A 146 -8.90 20.39 -2.56
N ASP A 147 -9.60 21.08 -3.46
CA ASP A 147 -9.02 22.11 -4.28
C ASP A 147 -8.58 23.33 -3.47
N ARG A 148 -9.35 23.73 -2.46
CA ARG A 148 -9.01 24.86 -1.58
C ARG A 148 -7.70 24.61 -0.83
N ILE A 149 -7.48 23.39 -0.35
CA ILE A 149 -6.24 23.01 0.35
C ILE A 149 -5.07 22.88 -0.62
N VAL A 150 -5.28 22.21 -1.77
CA VAL A 150 -4.23 22.02 -2.78
C VAL A 150 -3.79 23.34 -3.40
N ASP A 151 -4.72 24.28 -3.64
CA ASP A 151 -4.39 25.62 -4.16
C ASP A 151 -3.52 26.40 -3.16
N ALA A 152 -3.85 26.37 -1.87
CA ALA A 152 -3.03 26.99 -0.83
C ALA A 152 -1.64 26.35 -0.74
N TYR A 153 -1.57 25.02 -0.83
CA TYR A 153 -0.30 24.28 -0.88
C TYR A 153 0.55 24.69 -2.10
N TRP A 154 -0.02 24.74 -3.30
CA TRP A 154 0.72 25.16 -4.49
C TRP A 154 1.24 26.59 -4.38
N GLN A 155 0.49 27.49 -3.76
CA GLN A 155 0.95 28.86 -3.49
C GLN A 155 2.15 28.90 -2.53
N GLU A 156 2.07 28.16 -1.42
CA GLU A 156 3.15 28.06 -0.44
C GLU A 156 4.42 27.47 -1.06
N GLN A 157 4.27 26.40 -1.84
CA GLN A 157 5.38 25.72 -2.51
C GLN A 157 5.83 26.38 -3.82
N LYS A 158 5.21 27.50 -4.22
CA LYS A 158 5.49 28.23 -5.47
C LYS A 158 5.36 27.35 -6.72
N ILE A 159 4.42 26.40 -6.70
CA ILE A 159 4.12 25.50 -7.81
C ILE A 159 3.04 26.14 -8.68
N SER A 160 3.25 26.14 -10.00
CA SER A 160 2.22 26.57 -10.94
C SER A 160 1.11 25.52 -11.01
N ARG A 161 -0.14 25.98 -10.95
CA ARG A 161 -1.31 25.11 -11.08
C ARG A 161 -1.26 24.35 -12.42
N PRO A 162 -1.38 23.01 -12.41
CA PRO A 162 -1.45 22.23 -13.65
C PRO A 162 -2.72 22.57 -14.47
N PRO A 163 -2.66 22.49 -15.80
CA PRO A 163 -3.85 22.62 -16.64
C PRO A 163 -4.81 21.46 -16.38
N ARG A 164 -6.10 21.65 -16.71
CA ARG A 164 -7.09 20.55 -16.66
C ARG A 164 -6.82 19.56 -17.79
N CYS A 165 -7.09 18.27 -17.55
CA CYS A 165 -7.14 17.30 -18.63
C CYS A 165 -8.39 17.52 -19.49
N ASP A 166 -8.35 17.08 -20.75
CA ASP A 166 -9.52 17.07 -21.62
C ASP A 166 -10.58 16.06 -21.14
N ASP A 167 -11.79 16.16 -21.66
CA ASP A 167 -12.93 15.37 -21.20
C ASP A 167 -12.82 13.87 -21.52
N ARG A 168 -12.12 13.49 -22.59
CA ARG A 168 -11.91 12.08 -22.95
C ARG A 168 -10.94 11.44 -21.97
N THR A 169 -9.84 12.13 -21.69
CA THR A 169 -8.87 11.76 -20.67
C THR A 169 -9.56 11.63 -19.31
N PHE A 170 -10.36 12.64 -18.91
CA PHE A 170 -11.10 12.61 -17.65
C PHE A 170 -12.05 11.41 -17.56
N MET A 171 -12.88 11.18 -18.59
CA MET A 171 -13.87 10.09 -18.60
C MET A 171 -13.20 8.72 -18.56
N ARG A 172 -12.11 8.51 -19.30
CA ARG A 172 -11.35 7.26 -19.25
C ARG A 172 -10.74 7.03 -17.86
N ARG A 173 -10.09 8.06 -17.30
CA ARG A 173 -9.47 8.01 -15.97
C ARG A 173 -10.49 7.62 -14.89
N VAL A 174 -11.60 8.36 -14.81
CA VAL A 174 -12.60 8.16 -13.76
C VAL A 174 -13.38 6.86 -13.91
N SER A 175 -13.60 6.39 -15.15
CA SER A 175 -14.23 5.08 -15.40
C SER A 175 -13.34 3.93 -14.91
N LEU A 176 -12.04 3.97 -15.25
CA LEU A 176 -11.09 2.98 -14.78
C LEU A 176 -10.89 3.04 -13.27
N ASP A 177 -10.90 4.23 -12.67
CA ASP A 177 -10.71 4.43 -11.24
C ASP A 177 -11.88 4.00 -10.37
N LEU A 178 -13.11 4.27 -10.81
CA LEU A 178 -14.29 4.03 -9.97
C LEU A 178 -14.95 2.68 -10.23
N ILE A 179 -14.93 2.21 -11.48
CA ILE A 179 -15.60 0.95 -11.87
C ILE A 179 -14.69 -0.02 -12.62
N GLY A 180 -13.43 0.35 -12.91
CA GLY A 180 -12.44 -0.57 -13.48
C GLY A 180 -12.67 -0.96 -14.93
N LEU A 181 -13.50 -0.21 -15.67
CA LEU A 181 -13.90 -0.55 -17.03
C LEU A 181 -13.61 0.62 -17.98
N LEU A 182 -13.34 0.29 -19.25
CA LEU A 182 -13.23 1.30 -20.30
C LEU A 182 -14.61 1.94 -20.54
N PRO A 183 -14.67 3.26 -20.79
CA PRO A 183 -15.93 3.90 -21.15
C PRO A 183 -16.36 3.48 -22.56
N ASP A 184 -17.68 3.42 -22.78
CA ASP A 184 -18.25 3.20 -24.11
C ASP A 184 -17.90 4.38 -25.07
N PRO A 185 -17.44 4.11 -26.31
CA PRO A 185 -17.04 5.15 -27.26
C PRO A 185 -18.11 6.21 -27.53
N ASP A 186 -19.37 5.81 -27.70
CA ASP A 186 -20.44 6.75 -28.03
C ASP A 186 -20.74 7.65 -26.83
N ARG A 187 -20.67 7.10 -25.60
CA ARG A 187 -20.77 7.91 -24.38
C ARG A 187 -19.59 8.88 -24.22
N VAL A 188 -18.38 8.50 -24.64
CA VAL A 188 -17.22 9.41 -24.62
C VAL A 188 -17.44 10.60 -25.57
N GLU A 189 -17.92 10.35 -26.78
CA GLU A 189 -18.23 11.43 -27.75
C GLU A 189 -19.33 12.36 -27.24
N ALA A 190 -20.41 11.79 -26.69
CA ALA A 190 -21.49 12.57 -26.08
C ALA A 190 -20.98 13.43 -24.91
N PHE A 191 -20.13 12.87 -24.06
CA PHE A 191 -19.55 13.58 -22.92
C PHE A 191 -18.58 14.71 -23.36
N ALA A 192 -17.78 14.47 -24.40
CA ALA A 192 -16.84 15.45 -24.92
C ALA A 192 -17.55 16.66 -25.57
N THR A 193 -18.74 16.45 -26.13
CA THR A 193 -19.52 17.52 -26.79
C THR A 193 -20.54 18.20 -25.86
N ASP A 194 -20.86 17.61 -24.72
CA ASP A 194 -21.71 18.22 -23.69
C ASP A 194 -21.04 19.48 -23.09
N ALA A 195 -21.73 20.62 -23.10
CA ALA A 195 -21.25 21.88 -22.54
C ALA A 195 -21.74 22.13 -21.10
N HIS A 196 -22.47 21.19 -20.49
CA HIS A 196 -23.04 21.39 -19.16
C HIS A 196 -21.95 21.58 -18.09
N PRO A 197 -22.00 22.64 -17.27
CA PRO A 197 -20.90 23.01 -16.37
C PRO A 197 -20.62 21.96 -15.28
N THR A 198 -21.61 21.14 -14.91
CA THR A 198 -21.48 20.09 -13.88
C THR A 198 -21.39 18.67 -14.45
N LYS A 199 -21.15 18.51 -15.77
CA LYS A 199 -21.12 17.18 -16.42
C LYS A 199 -20.15 16.20 -15.76
N ARG A 200 -18.97 16.66 -15.31
CA ARG A 200 -17.97 15.82 -14.61
C ARG A 200 -18.51 15.29 -13.28
N GLN A 201 -19.22 16.12 -12.52
CA GLN A 201 -19.86 15.72 -11.26
C GLN A 201 -20.98 14.71 -11.51
N ALA A 202 -21.83 14.94 -12.52
CA ALA A 202 -22.88 14.02 -12.89
C ALA A 202 -22.32 12.65 -13.34
N LEU A 203 -21.22 12.66 -14.11
CA LEU A 203 -20.52 11.43 -14.51
C LEU A 203 -19.99 10.65 -13.30
N VAL A 204 -19.29 11.32 -12.37
CA VAL A 204 -18.77 10.69 -11.14
C VAL A 204 -19.90 10.00 -10.36
N ARG A 205 -21.01 10.71 -10.13
CA ARG A 205 -22.18 10.15 -9.43
C ARG A 205 -22.75 8.95 -10.14
N SER A 206 -22.97 9.05 -11.45
CA SER A 206 -23.46 7.94 -12.28
C SER A 206 -22.57 6.70 -12.20
N LEU A 207 -21.24 6.87 -12.13
CA LEU A 207 -20.31 5.76 -11.97
C LEU A 207 -20.35 5.14 -10.57
N LEU A 208 -20.43 5.96 -9.51
CA LEU A 208 -20.55 5.48 -8.13
C LEU A 208 -21.90 4.79 -7.87
N ASP A 209 -22.96 5.21 -8.55
CA ASP A 209 -24.30 4.61 -8.48
C ASP A 209 -24.38 3.26 -9.18
N ASN A 210 -23.41 2.92 -10.06
CA ASN A 210 -23.29 1.59 -10.64
C ASN A 210 -22.76 0.59 -9.59
N LYS A 211 -23.64 0.12 -8.71
CA LYS A 211 -23.31 -0.72 -7.56
C LYS A 211 -22.49 -1.95 -7.93
N LEU A 212 -22.88 -2.69 -8.97
CA LEU A 212 -22.20 -3.93 -9.35
C LEU A 212 -20.79 -3.66 -9.89
N ALA A 213 -20.66 -2.75 -10.87
CA ALA A 213 -19.36 -2.47 -11.47
C ALA A 213 -18.38 -1.87 -10.45
N PHE A 214 -18.89 -1.02 -9.55
CA PHE A 214 -18.16 -0.51 -8.40
C PHE A 214 -17.72 -1.64 -7.46
N ALA A 215 -18.65 -2.48 -7.00
CA ALA A 215 -18.35 -3.54 -6.04
C ALA A 215 -17.28 -4.49 -6.57
N GLU A 216 -17.45 -4.98 -7.80
CA GLU A 216 -16.48 -5.86 -8.43
C GLU A 216 -15.12 -5.16 -8.68
N HIS A 217 -15.09 -3.87 -9.02
CA HIS A 217 -13.81 -3.16 -9.13
C HIS A 217 -13.06 -3.08 -7.78
N TRP A 218 -13.77 -2.64 -6.74
CA TRP A 218 -13.18 -2.42 -5.42
C TRP A 218 -12.88 -3.72 -4.67
N MET A 219 -13.45 -4.86 -5.08
CA MET A 219 -13.00 -6.17 -4.61
C MET A 219 -11.52 -6.39 -4.89
N THR A 220 -10.94 -5.88 -5.98
CA THR A 220 -9.50 -6.04 -6.25
C THR A 220 -8.67 -5.39 -5.14
N PHE A 221 -9.01 -4.15 -4.76
CA PHE A 221 -8.36 -3.41 -3.69
C PHE A 221 -8.51 -4.13 -2.34
N TRP A 222 -9.72 -4.55 -2.00
CA TRP A 222 -9.97 -5.18 -0.71
C TRP A 222 -9.44 -6.61 -0.62
N ASN A 223 -9.45 -7.38 -1.69
CA ASN A 223 -8.91 -8.74 -1.68
C ASN A 223 -7.40 -8.73 -1.38
N ASP A 224 -6.64 -7.77 -1.89
CA ASP A 224 -5.21 -7.64 -1.62
C ASP A 224 -4.95 -7.29 -0.13
N LEU A 225 -5.78 -6.42 0.45
CA LEU A 225 -5.69 -6.04 1.86
C LEU A 225 -6.16 -7.15 2.81
N LEU A 226 -7.26 -7.82 2.47
CA LEU A 226 -7.91 -8.84 3.29
C LEU A 226 -7.37 -10.25 3.02
N ARG A 227 -6.32 -10.36 2.21
CA ARG A 227 -5.69 -11.62 1.82
C ARG A 227 -6.65 -12.59 1.10
N ASN A 228 -7.78 -12.13 0.56
CA ASN A 228 -8.83 -13.02 0.05
C ASN A 228 -8.57 -13.45 -1.41
N ASP A 229 -8.55 -14.76 -1.67
CA ASP A 229 -8.35 -15.31 -3.02
C ASP A 229 -9.15 -16.60 -3.23
N TYR A 230 -9.16 -17.12 -4.46
CA TYR A 230 -9.93 -18.32 -4.85
C TYR A 230 -9.11 -19.61 -4.87
N THR A 231 -7.79 -19.46 -4.75
CA THR A 231 -6.80 -20.53 -4.82
C THR A 231 -5.66 -20.22 -3.86
N GLY A 232 -4.79 -21.20 -3.61
CA GLY A 232 -3.64 -21.05 -2.71
C GLY A 232 -3.60 -22.17 -1.68
N THR A 233 -2.41 -22.44 -1.15
CA THR A 233 -2.17 -23.57 -0.23
C THR A 233 -3.10 -23.51 0.98
N GLY A 234 -3.30 -22.32 1.57
CA GLY A 234 -4.19 -22.13 2.70
C GLY A 234 -5.66 -22.46 2.40
N PHE A 235 -6.17 -22.16 1.20
CA PHE A 235 -7.55 -22.48 0.82
C PHE A 235 -7.72 -23.95 0.44
N ILE A 236 -6.71 -24.55 -0.20
CA ILE A 236 -6.72 -25.97 -0.60
C ILE A 236 -6.64 -26.90 0.62
N THR A 237 -5.88 -26.51 1.65
CA THR A 237 -5.72 -27.33 2.86
C THR A 237 -6.80 -27.13 3.91
N GLY A 238 -7.78 -26.24 3.65
CA GLY A 238 -8.82 -25.85 4.61
C GLY A 238 -8.32 -24.93 5.73
N GLY A 239 -7.07 -24.46 5.65
CA GLY A 239 -6.48 -23.51 6.60
C GLY A 239 -6.91 -22.06 6.40
N ARG A 240 -7.74 -21.78 5.39
CA ARG A 240 -8.35 -20.47 5.10
C ARG A 240 -9.77 -20.64 4.56
N LYS A 241 -10.64 -19.68 4.88
CA LYS A 241 -12.00 -19.58 4.35
C LYS A 241 -12.15 -18.32 3.52
N GLN A 242 -12.77 -18.44 2.35
CA GLN A 242 -13.04 -17.27 1.51
C GLN A 242 -14.10 -16.37 2.18
N ILE A 243 -13.91 -15.06 2.06
CA ILE A 243 -14.89 -14.05 2.48
C ILE A 243 -15.57 -13.38 1.29
N THR A 244 -15.37 -13.91 0.08
CA THR A 244 -15.79 -13.33 -1.20
C THR A 244 -17.26 -12.93 -1.23
N LYS A 245 -18.16 -13.83 -0.80
CA LYS A 245 -19.60 -13.56 -0.79
C LYS A 245 -19.95 -12.39 0.14
N TRP A 246 -19.35 -12.37 1.32
CA TRP A 246 -19.50 -11.28 2.28
C TRP A 246 -18.95 -9.96 1.74
N LEU A 247 -17.75 -9.99 1.14
CA LEU A 247 -17.08 -8.81 0.61
C LEU A 247 -17.89 -8.21 -0.56
N HIS A 248 -18.29 -9.05 -1.51
CA HIS A 248 -19.09 -8.63 -2.66
C HIS A 248 -20.38 -7.94 -2.20
N ARG A 249 -21.14 -8.57 -1.30
CA ARG A 249 -22.35 -7.99 -0.73
C ARG A 249 -22.08 -6.67 0.01
N SER A 250 -21.04 -6.63 0.85
CA SER A 250 -20.70 -5.44 1.63
C SER A 250 -20.39 -4.23 0.75
N LEU A 251 -19.72 -4.44 -0.39
CA LEU A 251 -19.43 -3.37 -1.34
C LEU A 251 -20.65 -2.99 -2.19
N LEU A 252 -21.46 -3.97 -2.58
CA LEU A 252 -22.68 -3.76 -3.35
C LEU A 252 -23.70 -2.90 -2.60
N GLU A 253 -23.85 -3.18 -1.30
CA GLU A 253 -24.75 -2.47 -0.39
C GLU A 253 -24.16 -1.16 0.16
N ASN A 254 -22.93 -0.81 -0.23
CA ASN A 254 -22.20 0.35 0.28
C ASN A 254 -22.13 0.38 1.82
N LYS A 255 -21.77 -0.76 2.42
CA LYS A 255 -21.68 -0.94 3.87
C LYS A 255 -20.80 0.16 4.48
N PRO A 256 -21.26 0.85 5.55
CA PRO A 256 -20.44 1.80 6.30
C PRO A 256 -19.10 1.17 6.72
N PHE A 257 -18.01 1.89 6.53
CA PHE A 257 -16.66 1.34 6.72
C PHE A 257 -16.40 0.90 8.17
N ASP A 258 -16.96 1.58 9.16
CA ASP A 258 -16.88 1.14 10.56
C ASP A 258 -17.59 -0.20 10.79
N VAL A 259 -18.77 -0.43 10.21
CA VAL A 259 -19.48 -1.71 10.26
C VAL A 259 -18.67 -2.79 9.52
N PHE A 260 -18.12 -2.45 8.36
CA PHE A 260 -17.23 -3.34 7.59
C PHE A 260 -16.03 -3.81 8.44
N VAL A 261 -15.36 -2.89 9.14
CA VAL A 261 -14.22 -3.19 10.01
C VAL A 261 -14.67 -4.01 11.24
N ARG A 262 -15.79 -3.65 11.88
CA ARG A 262 -16.32 -4.39 13.03
C ARG A 262 -16.63 -5.84 12.69
N GLU A 263 -17.27 -6.09 11.56
CA GLU A 263 -17.60 -7.43 11.09
C GLU A 263 -16.36 -8.25 10.66
N LEU A 264 -15.23 -7.60 10.38
CA LEU A 264 -13.97 -8.30 10.12
C LEU A 264 -13.23 -8.66 11.41
N ILE A 265 -13.28 -7.80 12.43
CA ILE A 265 -12.58 -8.02 13.71
C ILE A 265 -13.37 -8.94 14.65
N ALA A 266 -14.69 -8.74 14.74
CA ALA A 266 -15.62 -9.55 15.51
C ALA A 266 -16.58 -10.28 14.55
N PRO A 267 -16.13 -11.37 13.90
CA PRO A 267 -16.76 -11.83 12.68
C PRO A 267 -17.93 -12.79 12.89
N SER A 268 -18.84 -12.73 11.92
CA SER A 268 -19.80 -13.79 11.60
C SER A 268 -19.12 -14.94 10.85
N ASP A 269 -19.84 -16.04 10.63
CA ASP A 269 -19.31 -17.18 9.87
C ASP A 269 -18.88 -16.82 8.43
N GLU A 270 -19.45 -15.77 7.83
CA GLU A 270 -19.11 -15.36 6.46
C GLU A 270 -17.87 -14.48 6.37
N SER A 271 -17.57 -13.68 7.41
CA SER A 271 -16.42 -12.76 7.45
C SER A 271 -15.21 -13.31 8.21
N ARG A 272 -15.39 -14.41 8.96
CA ARG A 272 -14.38 -15.00 9.86
C ARG A 272 -13.09 -15.44 9.16
N GLY A 273 -13.17 -15.74 7.86
CA GLY A 273 -12.00 -16.12 7.06
C GLY A 273 -10.86 -15.09 7.02
N PHE A 274 -11.12 -13.82 7.37
CA PHE A 274 -10.07 -12.78 7.45
C PHE A 274 -9.17 -12.96 8.69
N ILE A 275 -9.74 -13.16 9.88
CA ILE A 275 -8.97 -13.20 11.14
C ILE A 275 -8.42 -14.58 11.49
N ASP A 276 -8.99 -15.66 10.93
CA ASP A 276 -8.54 -17.03 11.20
C ASP A 276 -7.09 -17.30 10.71
N GLY A 277 -6.52 -16.38 9.92
CA GLY A 277 -5.13 -16.42 9.49
C GLY A 277 -4.83 -17.59 8.55
N ILE A 278 -3.56 -18.00 8.49
CA ILE A 278 -3.13 -19.22 7.76
C ILE A 278 -2.61 -20.23 8.78
N VAL A 279 -3.20 -21.43 8.75
CA VAL A 279 -2.67 -22.60 9.46
C VAL A 279 -1.65 -23.30 8.57
N TRP A 280 -0.37 -23.11 8.85
CA TRP A 280 0.73 -23.71 8.11
C TRP A 280 0.94 -25.19 8.48
N ARG A 281 1.41 -26.01 7.53
CA ARG A 281 1.83 -27.40 7.76
C ARG A 281 3.36 -27.44 7.95
N GLY A 282 3.84 -28.04 9.04
CA GLY A 282 5.28 -28.19 9.34
C GLY A 282 5.78 -27.22 10.41
N GLU A 283 7.11 -27.11 10.57
CA GLU A 283 7.73 -26.18 11.51
C GLU A 283 7.63 -24.75 10.97
N VAL A 284 6.95 -23.88 11.72
CA VAL A 284 6.91 -22.43 11.51
C VAL A 284 7.53 -21.73 12.72
N ASN A 285 8.09 -20.54 12.52
CA ASN A 285 8.61 -19.73 13.62
C ASN A 285 7.47 -19.05 14.41
N VAL A 286 7.78 -18.59 15.62
CA VAL A 286 6.76 -18.01 16.52
C VAL A 286 6.09 -16.75 15.97
N SER A 287 6.77 -16.02 15.09
CA SER A 287 6.27 -14.79 14.44
C SER A 287 5.17 -15.04 13.42
N GLN A 288 4.94 -16.31 13.06
CA GLN A 288 3.94 -16.73 12.08
C GLN A 288 2.79 -17.53 12.70
N THR A 289 2.69 -17.56 14.02
CA THR A 289 1.51 -18.14 14.70
C THR A 289 0.24 -17.35 14.36
N VAL A 290 -0.93 -18.01 14.40
CA VAL A 290 -2.21 -17.37 14.03
C VAL A 290 -2.50 -16.10 14.85
N PRO A 291 -2.33 -16.06 16.19
CA PRO A 291 -2.55 -14.84 16.96
C PRO A 291 -1.62 -13.68 16.56
N ILE A 292 -0.36 -13.97 16.24
CA ILE A 292 0.60 -12.95 15.79
C ILE A 292 0.25 -12.46 14.38
N GLN A 293 -0.11 -13.37 13.46
CA GLN A 293 -0.64 -12.98 12.15
C GLN A 293 -1.88 -12.09 12.29
N PHE A 294 -2.79 -12.39 13.22
CA PHE A 294 -3.95 -11.54 13.50
C PHE A 294 -3.53 -10.11 13.85
N ALA A 295 -2.63 -9.92 14.82
CA ALA A 295 -2.15 -8.60 15.23
C ALA A 295 -1.47 -7.84 14.08
N GLN A 296 -0.63 -8.52 13.29
CA GLN A 296 0.00 -7.95 12.10
C GLN A 296 -1.04 -7.51 11.07
N ASN A 297 -2.02 -8.36 10.76
CA ASN A 297 -2.98 -8.10 9.68
C ASN A 297 -3.92 -6.94 10.02
N ILE A 298 -4.49 -6.90 11.23
CA ILE A 298 -5.44 -5.84 11.58
C ILE A 298 -4.72 -4.48 11.66
N SER A 299 -3.50 -4.45 12.18
CA SER A 299 -2.70 -3.24 12.32
C SER A 299 -2.26 -2.71 10.96
N GLN A 300 -1.77 -3.60 10.09
CA GLN A 300 -1.36 -3.22 8.76
C GLN A 300 -2.56 -2.83 7.89
N THR A 301 -3.66 -3.57 7.97
CA THR A 301 -4.85 -3.33 7.14
C THR A 301 -5.57 -2.05 7.54
N PHE A 302 -5.82 -1.83 8.84
CA PHE A 302 -6.74 -0.76 9.27
C PHE A 302 -6.04 0.47 9.82
N LEU A 303 -4.81 0.35 10.32
CA LEU A 303 -4.11 1.45 10.99
C LEU A 303 -2.89 1.97 10.22
N GLY A 304 -2.41 1.24 9.21
CA GLY A 304 -1.14 1.58 8.55
C GLY A 304 0.05 1.45 9.52
N ILE A 305 -0.02 0.45 10.39
CA ILE A 305 1.00 0.07 11.37
C ILE A 305 1.61 -1.27 10.96
N ASN A 306 2.94 -1.33 10.86
CA ASN A 306 3.64 -2.56 10.50
C ASN A 306 4.25 -3.24 11.75
N LEU A 307 3.60 -4.30 12.23
CA LEU A 307 4.05 -5.08 13.40
C LEU A 307 4.94 -6.29 13.01
N LYS A 308 5.38 -6.42 11.76
CA LYS A 308 6.20 -7.58 11.34
C LYS A 308 7.53 -7.62 12.09
N CYS A 309 8.27 -6.52 12.16
CA CYS A 309 9.51 -6.44 12.96
C CYS A 309 9.21 -6.68 14.44
N ALA A 310 8.17 -5.99 14.94
CA ALA A 310 7.69 -6.03 16.32
C ALA A 310 7.17 -7.41 16.78
N SER A 311 7.16 -8.42 15.91
CA SER A 311 6.72 -9.79 16.25
C SER A 311 7.85 -10.73 16.66
N CYS A 312 9.10 -10.35 16.43
CA CYS A 312 10.31 -11.07 16.87
C CYS A 312 11.12 -10.28 17.90
N HIS A 313 11.16 -8.96 17.78
CA HIS A 313 11.91 -8.04 18.66
C HIS A 313 11.25 -6.66 18.60
N ASP A 314 11.63 -5.70 19.43
CA ASP A 314 11.13 -4.32 19.29
C ASP A 314 11.52 -3.74 17.93
N SER A 315 10.63 -2.99 17.28
CA SER A 315 10.89 -2.50 15.93
C SER A 315 12.15 -1.62 15.86
N PHE A 316 13.00 -1.85 14.86
CA PHE A 316 14.18 -1.02 14.60
C PHE A 316 13.85 0.28 13.87
N VAL A 317 12.70 0.32 13.18
CA VAL A 317 12.29 1.41 12.28
C VAL A 317 11.04 2.15 12.77
N ASP A 318 10.39 1.64 13.82
CA ASP A 318 9.14 2.15 14.38
C ASP A 318 9.18 2.05 15.93
N ARG A 319 8.22 2.63 16.65
CA ARG A 319 8.18 2.62 18.12
C ARG A 319 7.60 1.34 18.72
N TRP A 320 6.96 0.52 17.90
CA TRP A 320 6.18 -0.63 18.36
C TRP A 320 7.08 -1.68 18.99
N THR A 321 6.70 -2.09 20.19
CA THR A 321 7.43 -3.08 20.98
C THR A 321 6.95 -4.50 20.70
N LEU A 322 7.80 -5.46 21.04
CA LEU A 322 7.47 -6.87 21.10
C LEU A 322 6.25 -7.11 21.99
N LYS A 323 6.21 -6.42 23.14
CA LYS A 323 5.12 -6.58 24.11
C LYS A 323 3.78 -6.11 23.54
N GLU A 324 3.70 -4.91 22.97
CA GLU A 324 2.46 -4.38 22.38
C GLU A 324 1.92 -5.30 21.27
N THR A 325 2.81 -5.88 20.46
CA THR A 325 2.42 -6.82 19.40
C THR A 325 1.82 -8.11 19.98
N TYR A 326 2.45 -8.67 21.01
CA TYR A 326 1.96 -9.88 21.67
C TYR A 326 0.69 -9.63 22.48
N ASP A 327 0.55 -8.46 23.11
CA ASP A 327 -0.65 -8.05 23.84
C ASP A 327 -1.85 -7.91 22.90
N LEU A 328 -1.65 -7.29 21.72
CA LEU A 328 -2.68 -7.23 20.68
C LEU A 328 -3.02 -8.64 20.14
N ALA A 329 -2.02 -9.49 19.93
CA ALA A 329 -2.22 -10.88 19.50
C ALA A 329 -3.00 -11.69 20.56
N ALA A 330 -2.77 -11.43 21.84
CA ALA A 330 -3.43 -12.13 22.94
C ALA A 330 -4.95 -11.89 22.95
N ILE A 331 -5.46 -10.80 22.37
CA ILE A 331 -6.91 -10.56 22.20
C ILE A 331 -7.59 -11.71 21.44
N PHE A 332 -6.94 -12.18 20.37
CA PHE A 332 -7.44 -13.30 19.57
C PHE A 332 -7.14 -14.67 20.19
N ALA A 333 -6.02 -14.79 20.90
CA ALA A 333 -5.54 -16.07 21.42
C ALA A 333 -6.53 -16.74 22.39
N ALA A 334 -6.82 -18.02 22.16
CA ALA A 334 -7.67 -18.83 23.05
C ALA A 334 -6.92 -19.33 24.31
N GLN A 335 -5.59 -19.34 24.27
CA GLN A 335 -4.71 -19.78 25.35
C GLN A 335 -3.73 -18.67 25.71
N PRO A 336 -3.17 -18.66 26.93
CA PRO A 336 -2.15 -17.71 27.33
C PRO A 336 -0.98 -17.71 26.35
N LEU A 337 -0.59 -16.52 25.88
CA LEU A 337 0.46 -16.35 24.88
C LEU A 337 1.76 -15.88 25.58
N GLN A 338 2.84 -16.65 25.46
CA GLN A 338 4.15 -16.25 25.99
C GLN A 338 4.93 -15.45 24.94
N LEU A 339 5.56 -14.35 25.36
CA LEU A 339 6.44 -13.56 24.50
C LEU A 339 7.68 -14.39 24.13
N HIS A 340 7.98 -14.43 22.84
CA HIS A 340 9.20 -15.00 22.30
C HIS A 340 9.99 -13.93 21.57
N ARG A 341 11.29 -13.84 21.87
CA ARG A 341 12.22 -13.00 21.11
C ARG A 341 12.90 -13.88 20.05
N CYS A 342 12.59 -13.62 18.78
CA CYS A 342 12.76 -14.64 17.73
C CYS A 342 12.13 -15.94 18.24
N ASP A 343 12.78 -17.10 18.11
CA ASP A 343 12.21 -18.37 18.62
C ASP A 343 12.57 -18.69 20.10
N LYS A 344 13.02 -17.71 20.88
CA LYS A 344 13.39 -17.91 22.29
C LYS A 344 12.33 -17.37 23.25
N ALA A 345 11.76 -18.24 24.06
CA ALA A 345 10.83 -17.86 25.12
C ALA A 345 11.47 -16.88 26.13
N THR A 346 10.74 -15.82 26.47
CA THR A 346 11.22 -14.77 27.39
C THR A 346 10.81 -14.98 28.84
N GLY A 347 9.88 -15.92 29.12
CA GLY A 347 9.25 -16.08 30.42
C GLY A 347 8.10 -15.10 30.69
N VAL A 348 7.94 -14.05 29.88
CA VAL A 348 6.90 -13.04 30.05
C VAL A 348 5.62 -13.46 29.31
N MET A 349 4.47 -13.33 29.98
CA MET A 349 3.16 -13.59 29.37
C MET A 349 2.56 -12.31 28.79
N ALA A 350 1.95 -12.42 27.63
CA ALA A 350 1.16 -11.35 27.02
C ALA A 350 -0.14 -11.13 27.81
N SER A 351 -0.60 -9.88 27.85
CA SER A 351 -1.92 -9.53 28.37
C SER A 351 -2.73 -8.93 27.24
N PRO A 352 -3.95 -9.43 26.94
CA PRO A 352 -4.83 -8.83 25.94
C PRO A 352 -4.98 -7.32 26.16
N ALA A 353 -4.45 -6.52 25.22
CA ALA A 353 -4.50 -5.06 25.31
C ALA A 353 -4.50 -4.42 23.91
N TRP A 354 -5.07 -3.22 23.85
CA TRP A 354 -5.11 -2.41 22.63
C TRP A 354 -3.90 -1.48 22.56
N LEU A 355 -3.58 -0.98 21.36
CA LEU A 355 -2.40 -0.14 21.10
C LEU A 355 -2.57 1.32 21.58
N PHE A 356 -3.80 1.77 21.81
CA PHE A 356 -4.12 3.17 22.15
C PHE A 356 -5.08 3.23 23.35
N ASP A 357 -4.52 3.26 24.56
CA ASP A 357 -5.28 3.25 25.82
C ASP A 357 -6.30 4.40 25.91
N GLU A 358 -6.04 5.53 25.26
CA GLU A 358 -6.90 6.70 25.22
C GLU A 358 -8.25 6.45 24.54
N LEU A 359 -8.32 5.45 23.64
CA LEU A 359 -9.58 5.04 23.00
C LEU A 359 -10.36 4.02 23.84
N GLY A 360 -9.80 3.52 24.94
CA GLY A 360 -10.40 2.51 25.79
C GLY A 360 -9.58 1.23 25.85
N GLN A 361 -9.95 0.38 26.80
CA GLN A 361 -9.20 -0.82 27.16
C GLN A 361 -9.99 -2.09 26.82
N ILE A 362 -9.26 -3.19 26.66
CA ILE A 362 -9.80 -4.54 26.49
C ILE A 362 -9.72 -5.24 27.82
N ASP A 363 -10.79 -5.91 28.24
CA ASP A 363 -10.78 -6.71 29.47
C ASP A 363 -10.00 -8.01 29.24
N PRO A 364 -8.84 -8.22 29.89
CA PRO A 364 -8.04 -9.43 29.72
C PRO A 364 -8.74 -10.72 30.15
N GLN A 365 -9.72 -10.62 31.06
CA GLN A 365 -10.44 -11.78 31.62
C GLN A 365 -11.63 -12.22 30.75
N SER A 366 -12.03 -11.39 29.79
CA SER A 366 -13.15 -11.71 28.90
C SER A 366 -12.79 -12.86 27.94
N PRO A 367 -13.77 -13.70 27.54
CA PRO A 367 -13.53 -14.75 26.56
C PRO A 367 -13.13 -14.16 25.19
N PRO A 368 -12.42 -14.92 24.31
CA PRO A 368 -11.89 -14.39 23.04
C PRO A 368 -12.91 -13.62 22.19
N HIS A 369 -14.13 -14.13 22.03
CA HIS A 369 -15.16 -13.45 21.24
C HIS A 369 -15.55 -12.08 21.82
N LYS A 370 -15.61 -11.92 23.15
CA LYS A 370 -15.89 -10.63 23.80
C LYS A 370 -14.72 -9.66 23.67
N ARG A 371 -13.48 -10.14 23.75
CA ARG A 371 -12.30 -9.30 23.53
C ARG A 371 -12.23 -8.79 22.09
N LEU A 372 -12.62 -9.60 21.10
CA LEU A 372 -12.76 -9.16 19.71
C LEU A 372 -13.89 -8.14 19.53
N GLU A 373 -15.05 -8.32 20.17
CA GLU A 373 -16.13 -7.31 20.18
C GLU A 373 -15.66 -5.97 20.77
N GLN A 374 -14.92 -6.01 21.88
CA GLN A 374 -14.33 -4.81 22.51
C GLN A 374 -13.31 -4.14 21.58
N LEU A 375 -12.43 -4.93 20.94
CA LEU A 375 -11.44 -4.43 19.99
C LEU A 375 -12.10 -3.77 18.78
N ALA A 376 -13.13 -4.41 18.22
CA ALA A 376 -13.92 -3.88 17.13
C ALA A 376 -14.56 -2.54 17.51
N ALA A 377 -15.08 -2.43 18.74
CA ALA A 377 -15.69 -1.20 19.24
C ALA A 377 -14.67 -0.07 19.41
N VAL A 378 -13.49 -0.32 20.01
CA VAL A 378 -12.48 0.74 20.21
C VAL A 378 -11.79 1.14 18.90
N MET A 379 -11.58 0.20 17.96
CA MET A 379 -10.93 0.49 16.68
C MET A 379 -11.81 1.38 15.79
N THR A 380 -13.13 1.24 15.86
CA THR A 380 -14.07 1.93 14.97
C THR A 380 -14.70 3.18 15.57
N LYS A 381 -14.17 3.64 16.70
CA LYS A 381 -14.51 4.93 17.28
C LYS A 381 -14.23 6.08 16.28
N PRO A 382 -15.14 7.06 16.13
CA PRO A 382 -14.90 8.27 15.35
C PRO A 382 -13.63 9.03 15.75
N GLU A 383 -13.26 8.95 17.03
CA GLU A 383 -12.04 9.56 17.58
C GLU A 383 -10.76 8.85 17.13
N ASN A 384 -10.85 7.63 16.58
CA ASN A 384 -9.70 6.91 16.05
C ASN A 384 -9.33 7.41 14.65
N GLY A 385 -8.59 8.52 14.61
CA GLY A 385 -8.08 9.11 13.38
C GLY A 385 -7.08 8.24 12.64
N TRP A 386 -6.47 7.20 13.25
CA TRP A 386 -5.61 6.27 12.51
C TRP A 386 -6.41 5.45 11.51
N LEU A 387 -7.62 5.01 11.89
CA LEU A 387 -8.50 4.22 11.01
C LEU A 387 -8.91 5.01 9.76
N SER A 388 -9.44 6.22 9.98
CA SER A 388 -9.94 7.08 8.89
C SER A 388 -8.81 7.60 8.00
N ARG A 389 -7.71 8.11 8.59
CA ARG A 389 -6.55 8.60 7.82
C ARG A 389 -5.92 7.50 6.98
N ASN A 390 -5.77 6.29 7.51
CA ASN A 390 -5.20 5.18 6.76
C ASN A 390 -6.07 4.81 5.55
N LEU A 391 -7.41 4.74 5.70
CA LEU A 391 -8.28 4.45 4.55
C LEU A 391 -8.18 5.56 3.50
N VAL A 392 -8.39 6.82 3.86
CA VAL A 392 -8.42 7.91 2.87
C VAL A 392 -7.07 8.13 2.20
N ASN A 393 -5.96 7.86 2.89
CA ASN A 393 -4.63 7.88 2.29
C ASN A 393 -4.49 6.83 1.17
N ARG A 394 -5.06 5.63 1.36
CA ARG A 394 -5.07 4.58 0.33
C ARG A 394 -6.00 4.88 -0.81
N LEU A 395 -7.19 5.44 -0.54
CA LEU A 395 -8.09 5.91 -1.59
C LEU A 395 -7.40 7.00 -2.42
N TRP A 396 -6.76 7.97 -1.76
CA TRP A 396 -5.97 9.00 -2.43
C TRP A 396 -4.85 8.42 -3.27
N GLN A 397 -4.03 7.51 -2.73
CA GLN A 397 -2.98 6.83 -3.51
C GLN A 397 -3.58 6.11 -4.73
N ARG A 398 -4.70 5.41 -4.53
CA ARG A 398 -5.36 4.66 -5.58
C ARG A 398 -5.80 5.56 -6.73
N LEU A 399 -6.20 6.80 -6.48
CA LEU A 399 -6.67 7.77 -7.49
C LEU A 399 -5.56 8.69 -8.04
N MET A 400 -4.61 9.09 -7.20
CA MET A 400 -3.60 10.11 -7.51
C MET A 400 -2.20 9.54 -7.78
N GLY A 401 -1.99 8.23 -7.61
CA GLY A 401 -0.73 7.53 -7.88
C GLY A 401 0.28 7.56 -6.74
N ARG A 402 0.16 8.50 -5.80
CA ARG A 402 0.95 8.52 -4.57
C ARG A 402 0.09 8.94 -3.39
N GLY A 403 0.25 8.29 -2.25
CA GLY A 403 -0.43 8.65 -1.00
C GLY A 403 -0.04 10.05 -0.50
N LEU A 404 -0.90 10.61 0.34
CA LEU A 404 -0.58 11.76 1.19
C LEU A 404 0.60 11.41 2.09
N VAL A 405 0.49 10.26 2.76
CA VAL A 405 1.57 9.55 3.44
C VAL A 405 2.12 8.47 2.51
N HIS A 406 3.45 8.39 2.38
CA HIS A 406 4.13 7.35 1.60
C HIS A 406 5.37 6.84 2.35
N PRO A 407 5.57 5.51 2.45
CA PRO A 407 4.71 4.45 1.93
C PRO A 407 3.38 4.35 2.69
N VAL A 408 2.35 3.78 2.05
CA VAL A 408 0.95 3.83 2.56
C VAL A 408 0.66 2.87 3.72
N ASP A 409 1.61 2.00 4.05
CA ASP A 409 1.58 1.08 5.18
C ASP A 409 2.41 1.56 6.37
N ALA A 410 2.90 2.81 6.32
CA ALA A 410 3.63 3.46 7.40
C ALA A 410 3.04 4.84 7.68
N LEU A 411 1.90 4.89 8.38
CA LEU A 411 1.17 6.14 8.65
C LEU A 411 2.01 7.15 9.46
N ARG A 412 3.05 6.68 10.16
CA ARG A 412 4.06 7.49 10.86
C ARG A 412 5.04 8.22 9.94
N SER A 413 4.95 8.00 8.64
CA SER A 413 5.64 8.85 7.67
C SER A 413 4.86 10.15 7.52
N ARG A 414 5.55 11.29 7.61
CA ARG A 414 4.88 12.59 7.55
C ARG A 414 4.18 12.78 6.19
N PRO A 415 2.88 13.15 6.16
CA PRO A 415 2.22 13.44 4.90
C PRO A 415 2.76 14.73 4.29
N TRP A 416 2.67 14.86 2.95
CA TRP A 416 2.98 16.14 2.31
C TRP A 416 1.93 17.23 2.58
N SER A 417 0.71 16.83 2.99
CA SER A 417 -0.32 17.73 3.53
C SER A 417 -1.11 17.05 4.65
N GLU A 418 -0.86 17.44 5.90
CA GLU A 418 -1.61 17.00 7.09
C GLU A 418 -3.06 17.50 7.02
N HIS A 419 -3.28 18.75 6.60
CA HIS A 419 -4.61 19.34 6.47
C HIS A 419 -5.50 18.58 5.47
N LEU A 420 -4.96 18.20 4.31
CA LEU A 420 -5.74 17.44 3.32
C LEU A 420 -6.08 16.04 3.83
N LEU A 421 -5.13 15.39 4.51
CA LEU A 421 -5.37 14.09 5.13
C LEU A 421 -6.49 14.14 6.16
N ASP A 422 -6.49 15.16 7.03
CA ASP A 422 -7.49 15.33 8.08
C ASP A 422 -8.86 15.75 7.52
N VAL A 423 -8.91 16.56 6.46
CA VAL A 423 -10.18 16.93 5.81
C VAL A 423 -10.84 15.72 5.17
N LEU A 424 -10.08 14.87 4.45
CA LEU A 424 -10.64 13.65 3.87
C LEU A 424 -11.07 12.65 4.96
N ALA A 425 -10.27 12.50 6.01
CA ALA A 425 -10.59 11.59 7.12
C ALA A 425 -11.82 12.08 7.91
N SER A 426 -11.96 13.38 8.11
CA SER A 426 -13.14 13.99 8.74
C SER A 426 -14.38 13.83 7.87
N GLU A 427 -14.25 14.01 6.55
CA GLU A 427 -15.36 13.76 5.63
C GLU A 427 -15.86 12.32 5.72
N LEU A 428 -14.96 11.33 5.78
CA LEU A 428 -15.34 9.93 5.94
C LEU A 428 -16.20 9.72 7.20
N VAL A 429 -15.77 10.28 8.33
CA VAL A 429 -16.47 10.14 9.61
C VAL A 429 -17.80 10.90 9.60
N HIS A 430 -17.83 12.14 9.08
CA HIS A 430 -19.05 12.95 8.99
C HIS A 430 -20.11 12.33 8.08
N GLN A 431 -19.69 11.67 7.01
CA GLN A 431 -20.57 10.95 6.08
C GLN A 431 -20.94 9.54 6.58
N GLU A 432 -20.89 9.31 7.90
CA GLU A 432 -21.22 8.04 8.54
C GLU A 432 -20.45 6.86 7.91
N TRP A 433 -19.15 7.06 7.68
CA TRP A 433 -18.23 6.07 7.12
C TRP A 433 -18.56 5.64 5.67
N ASN A 434 -19.23 6.50 4.91
CA ASN A 434 -19.55 6.27 3.51
C ASN A 434 -18.34 6.54 2.58
N VAL A 435 -17.68 5.47 2.14
CA VAL A 435 -16.50 5.53 1.26
C VAL A 435 -16.79 6.22 -0.08
N LYS A 436 -17.98 6.03 -0.65
CA LYS A 436 -18.33 6.63 -1.95
C LYS A 436 -18.40 8.15 -1.89
N GLN A 437 -18.78 8.74 -0.75
CA GLN A 437 -18.80 10.20 -0.59
C GLN A 437 -17.39 10.80 -0.64
N VAL A 438 -16.40 10.13 -0.02
CA VAL A 438 -15.00 10.55 -0.10
C VAL A 438 -14.46 10.39 -1.53
N LEU A 439 -14.81 9.29 -2.21
CA LEU A 439 -14.45 9.11 -3.63
C LEU A 439 -15.06 10.20 -4.52
N GLU A 440 -16.34 10.55 -4.33
CA GLU A 440 -16.98 11.65 -5.04
C GLU A 440 -16.26 12.97 -4.78
N MET A 441 -15.95 13.28 -3.52
CA MET A 441 -15.23 14.49 -3.13
C MET A 441 -13.87 14.60 -3.85
N ILE A 442 -13.11 13.51 -3.93
CA ILE A 442 -11.82 13.50 -4.62
C ILE A 442 -12.02 13.60 -6.14
N CYS A 443 -12.85 12.75 -6.74
CA CYS A 443 -13.01 12.65 -8.19
C CYS A 443 -13.72 13.85 -8.83
N THR A 444 -14.47 14.63 -8.05
CA THR A 444 -15.08 15.89 -8.50
C THR A 444 -14.18 17.10 -8.29
N SER A 445 -13.00 16.93 -7.67
CA SER A 445 -12.02 18.00 -7.53
C SER A 445 -11.32 18.30 -8.86
N GLU A 446 -11.01 19.56 -9.08
CA GLU A 446 -10.20 20.00 -10.20
C GLU A 446 -8.73 19.55 -10.07
N SER A 447 -8.28 19.24 -8.85
CA SER A 447 -6.98 18.60 -8.58
C SER A 447 -6.93 17.19 -9.15
N TYR A 448 -8.01 16.40 -9.01
CA TYR A 448 -8.13 15.10 -9.67
C TYR A 448 -8.30 15.24 -11.19
N GLY A 449 -9.02 16.27 -11.65
CA GLY A 449 -9.20 16.60 -13.07
C GLY A 449 -8.01 17.29 -13.73
N ALA A 450 -6.87 17.40 -13.06
CA ALA A 450 -5.65 17.99 -13.60
C ALA A 450 -4.98 17.06 -14.62
N ALA A 451 -4.33 17.64 -15.63
CA ALA A 451 -3.45 16.92 -16.53
C ALA A 451 -2.29 16.30 -15.74
N THR A 452 -1.94 15.06 -16.08
CA THR A 452 -0.81 14.35 -15.50
C THR A 452 0.46 15.16 -15.79
N PRO A 453 1.19 15.65 -14.78
CA PRO A 453 2.45 16.33 -15.01
C PRO A 453 3.47 15.34 -15.58
N ALA A 454 4.48 15.85 -16.30
CA ALA A 454 5.69 15.05 -16.52
C ALA A 454 6.24 14.65 -15.13
N VAL A 455 6.74 13.42 -15.00
CA VAL A 455 7.34 12.99 -13.73
C VAL A 455 8.60 13.84 -13.50
N VAL A 456 8.58 14.68 -12.48
CA VAL A 456 9.70 15.55 -12.08
C VAL A 456 10.06 15.24 -10.63
N GLY A 457 11.35 15.02 -10.37
CA GLY A 457 11.90 14.83 -9.02
C GLY A 457 11.78 13.41 -8.46
N GLN A 458 12.03 13.27 -7.15
CA GLN A 458 11.93 11.99 -6.43
C GLN A 458 10.46 11.72 -6.06
N LEU A 459 9.97 10.53 -6.41
CA LEU A 459 8.61 10.09 -6.05
C LEU A 459 8.52 9.59 -4.60
N GLN A 460 9.66 9.39 -3.96
CA GLN A 460 9.83 8.94 -2.59
C GLN A 460 10.61 9.99 -1.80
N GLY A 461 10.50 9.95 -0.47
CA GLY A 461 11.20 10.89 0.41
C GLY A 461 10.35 12.07 0.84
N SER A 462 10.95 12.86 1.74
CA SER A 462 10.33 14.05 2.36
C SER A 462 10.35 15.29 1.48
N ASP A 463 11.08 15.25 0.36
CA ASP A 463 11.21 16.29 -0.66
C ASP A 463 10.14 16.20 -1.76
N TYR A 464 9.23 15.21 -1.69
CA TYR A 464 8.13 15.07 -2.64
C TYR A 464 7.22 16.30 -2.63
N LEU A 465 6.98 16.83 -3.82
CA LEU A 465 6.03 17.90 -4.07
C LEU A 465 4.85 17.40 -4.91
N PHE A 466 3.63 17.74 -4.51
CA PHE A 466 2.44 17.35 -5.26
C PHE A 466 2.22 18.28 -6.45
N HIS A 467 2.42 17.76 -7.68
CA HIS A 467 2.18 18.49 -8.94
C HIS A 467 0.90 18.06 -9.66
N GLY A 468 0.08 17.20 -9.06
CA GLY A 468 -1.09 16.59 -9.70
C GLY A 468 -1.05 15.06 -9.68
N PRO A 469 -2.07 14.40 -10.27
CA PRO A 469 -2.16 12.95 -10.32
C PRO A 469 -1.03 12.36 -11.16
N LEU A 470 -0.39 11.31 -10.64
CA LEU A 470 0.67 10.58 -11.33
C LEU A 470 0.11 9.47 -12.22
N PRO A 471 0.81 9.10 -13.31
CA PRO A 471 0.40 7.99 -14.15
C PRO A 471 0.47 6.69 -13.34
N ARG A 472 -0.59 5.89 -13.41
CA ARG A 472 -0.70 4.60 -12.73
C ARG A 472 -0.85 3.49 -13.76
N ARG A 473 -0.31 2.32 -13.50
CA ARG A 473 -0.64 1.13 -14.30
C ARG A 473 -2.04 0.65 -13.99
N MET A 474 -2.73 0.17 -15.03
CA MET A 474 -3.90 -0.68 -14.84
C MET A 474 -3.50 -1.90 -14.02
N THR A 475 -4.35 -2.34 -13.11
CA THR A 475 -4.15 -3.65 -12.47
C THR A 475 -4.35 -4.77 -13.48
N ALA A 476 -3.79 -5.95 -13.20
CA ALA A 476 -4.08 -7.16 -13.97
C ALA A 476 -5.58 -7.34 -14.25
N GLU A 477 -6.43 -7.10 -13.25
CA GLU A 477 -7.88 -7.20 -13.38
C GLU A 477 -8.46 -6.15 -14.37
N GLN A 478 -8.05 -4.88 -14.27
CA GLN A 478 -8.49 -3.85 -15.22
C GLN A 478 -7.99 -4.13 -16.64
N PHE A 479 -6.75 -4.59 -16.79
CA PHE A 479 -6.18 -4.93 -18.09
C PHE A 479 -6.96 -6.08 -18.74
N THR A 480 -7.17 -7.18 -18.01
CA THR A 480 -7.93 -8.33 -18.50
C THR A 480 -9.39 -7.97 -18.79
N ASP A 481 -10.06 -7.22 -17.90
CA ASP A 481 -11.42 -6.75 -18.14
C ASP A 481 -11.51 -5.90 -19.41
N ALA A 482 -10.54 -5.00 -19.64
CA ALA A 482 -10.48 -4.17 -20.84
C ALA A 482 -10.26 -5.00 -22.12
N VAL A 483 -9.37 -5.99 -22.11
CA VAL A 483 -9.18 -6.90 -23.24
C VAL A 483 -10.46 -7.69 -23.51
N TRP A 484 -11.11 -8.21 -22.48
CA TRP A 484 -12.38 -8.93 -22.62
C TRP A 484 -13.50 -8.06 -23.16
N MET A 485 -13.58 -6.78 -22.78
CA MET A 485 -14.54 -5.83 -23.35
C MET A 485 -14.28 -5.55 -24.84
N LEU A 486 -13.02 -5.41 -25.24
CA LEU A 486 -12.65 -5.14 -26.63
C LEU A 486 -12.88 -6.37 -27.52
N ALA A 487 -12.52 -7.54 -27.01
CA ALA A 487 -12.54 -8.80 -27.76
C ALA A 487 -13.83 -9.61 -27.63
N ASP A 488 -14.72 -9.25 -26.70
CA ASP A 488 -15.87 -10.08 -26.26
C ASP A 488 -15.43 -11.50 -25.89
N ALA A 489 -14.40 -11.55 -25.04
CA ALA A 489 -13.71 -12.79 -24.71
C ALA A 489 -13.88 -13.21 -23.24
N ALA A 490 -14.75 -12.53 -22.49
CA ALA A 490 -15.02 -12.83 -21.10
C ALA A 490 -15.48 -14.30 -20.92
N PRO A 491 -15.08 -14.97 -19.83
CA PRO A 491 -15.61 -16.29 -19.48
C PRO A 491 -17.14 -16.27 -19.31
N ALA A 492 -17.78 -17.43 -19.50
CA ALA A 492 -19.23 -17.55 -19.36
C ALA A 492 -19.74 -17.48 -17.91
N LYS A 493 -18.90 -17.80 -16.92
CA LYS A 493 -19.25 -17.76 -15.49
C LYS A 493 -18.04 -17.43 -14.60
N PRO A 494 -18.24 -16.81 -13.43
CA PRO A 494 -17.19 -16.59 -12.46
C PRO A 494 -16.73 -17.89 -11.79
N ASP A 495 -15.49 -17.91 -11.28
CA ASP A 495 -15.02 -18.93 -10.33
C ASP A 495 -15.52 -18.65 -8.90
N ALA A 496 -15.72 -17.37 -8.59
CA ALA A 496 -16.20 -16.88 -7.31
C ALA A 496 -17.68 -17.21 -7.05
N ASP A 497 -18.01 -17.59 -5.81
CA ASP A 497 -19.39 -17.73 -5.34
C ASP A 497 -19.98 -16.35 -4.99
N VAL A 498 -20.58 -15.70 -5.98
CA VAL A 498 -21.24 -14.38 -5.84
C VAL A 498 -22.62 -14.40 -6.48
N ASP A 499 -23.57 -13.70 -5.87
CA ASP A 499 -24.95 -13.64 -6.36
C ASP A 499 -25.16 -12.52 -7.41
N ARG A 500 -24.35 -12.58 -8.47
CA ARG A 500 -24.35 -11.58 -9.54
C ARG A 500 -25.64 -11.60 -10.35
N VAL A 501 -26.15 -12.79 -10.64
CA VAL A 501 -27.35 -12.98 -11.48
C VAL A 501 -28.60 -12.47 -10.78
N ALA A 502 -28.77 -12.71 -9.47
CA ALA A 502 -29.92 -12.18 -8.77
C ALA A 502 -29.90 -10.65 -8.75
N HIS A 503 -28.74 -10.03 -8.52
CA HIS A 503 -28.62 -8.58 -8.53
C HIS A 503 -28.97 -7.97 -9.90
N LEU A 504 -28.41 -8.50 -10.99
CA LEU A 504 -28.72 -8.01 -12.34
C LEU A 504 -30.19 -8.15 -12.72
N LYS A 505 -30.87 -9.17 -12.19
CA LYS A 505 -32.32 -9.34 -12.36
C LYS A 505 -33.13 -8.35 -11.52
N SER A 506 -32.66 -7.98 -10.33
CA SER A 506 -33.36 -7.06 -9.43
C SER A 506 -33.14 -5.58 -9.76
N GLU A 507 -31.93 -5.23 -10.21
CA GLU A 507 -31.55 -3.85 -10.56
C GLU A 507 -30.85 -3.84 -11.94
N PRO A 508 -31.61 -3.86 -13.05
CA PRO A 508 -31.02 -3.73 -14.37
C PRO A 508 -30.31 -2.37 -14.49
N VAL A 509 -29.02 -2.38 -14.83
CA VAL A 509 -28.24 -1.16 -15.10
C VAL A 509 -28.81 -0.46 -16.34
N ALA A 510 -29.36 0.74 -16.17
CA ALA A 510 -29.89 1.55 -17.26
C ALA A 510 -28.79 1.87 -18.30
N GLY A 511 -29.06 1.62 -19.58
CA GLY A 511 -28.13 1.88 -20.68
C GLY A 511 -27.02 0.82 -20.87
N SER A 512 -27.06 -0.31 -20.15
CA SER A 512 -26.26 -1.50 -20.49
C SER A 512 -26.94 -2.23 -21.66
N ALA A 513 -26.21 -2.47 -22.74
CA ALA A 513 -26.75 -3.11 -23.95
C ALA A 513 -27.21 -4.57 -23.73
N ASP A 514 -26.82 -5.23 -22.63
CA ASP A 514 -27.32 -6.56 -22.31
C ASP A 514 -27.31 -6.85 -20.79
N ASN A 515 -28.46 -6.69 -20.15
CA ASN A 515 -28.75 -7.19 -18.79
C ASN A 515 -29.83 -8.27 -18.83
N GLY A 516 -29.74 -9.20 -19.77
CA GLY A 516 -30.73 -10.27 -19.93
C GLY A 516 -30.22 -11.58 -20.53
N GLY A 517 -29.01 -11.59 -21.10
CA GLY A 517 -28.26 -12.80 -21.49
C GLY A 517 -26.90 -12.98 -20.80
N VAL A 518 -26.50 -12.01 -19.98
CA VAL A 518 -25.41 -11.92 -18.98
C VAL A 518 -24.18 -12.84 -19.18
N PRO A 519 -23.13 -12.33 -19.86
CA PRO A 519 -21.81 -12.28 -19.21
C PRO A 519 -21.07 -10.95 -19.46
N MET A 520 -20.58 -10.33 -18.38
CA MET A 520 -19.32 -9.56 -18.41
C MET A 520 -18.54 -9.96 -17.16
N VAL A 521 -18.17 -11.24 -17.10
CA VAL A 521 -17.50 -11.83 -15.94
C VAL A 521 -16.19 -11.09 -15.70
N ARG A 522 -16.00 -10.55 -14.50
CA ARG A 522 -14.84 -9.73 -14.14
C ARG A 522 -13.65 -10.58 -13.76
N ALA A 523 -12.46 -10.15 -14.13
CA ALA A 523 -11.20 -10.80 -13.81
C ALA A 523 -11.00 -11.00 -12.30
N VAL A 524 -11.51 -10.09 -11.47
CA VAL A 524 -11.47 -10.22 -10.00
C VAL A 524 -12.25 -11.42 -9.49
N LEU A 525 -13.20 -11.95 -10.25
CA LEU A 525 -14.05 -13.10 -9.89
C LEU A 525 -13.51 -14.42 -10.43
N MET A 526 -12.37 -14.37 -11.12
CA MET A 526 -11.68 -15.53 -11.68
C MET A 526 -10.45 -15.88 -10.85
N LYS A 527 -10.08 -17.16 -10.86
CA LYS A 527 -8.79 -17.62 -10.34
C LYS A 527 -7.65 -16.93 -11.07
N GLY A 528 -6.55 -16.68 -10.36
CA GLY A 528 -5.37 -16.05 -10.95
C GLY A 528 -4.79 -16.92 -12.07
N THR A 529 -4.46 -16.29 -13.21
CA THR A 529 -3.76 -16.93 -14.33
C THR A 529 -2.28 -16.52 -14.35
N PRO A 530 -1.40 -17.25 -15.08
CA PRO A 530 -0.02 -16.84 -15.26
C PRO A 530 0.13 -15.42 -15.84
N LEU A 531 -0.75 -15.03 -16.77
CA LEU A 531 -0.79 -13.67 -17.32
C LEU A 531 -1.11 -12.64 -16.23
N MET A 532 -2.15 -12.88 -15.42
CA MET A 532 -2.49 -11.96 -14.32
C MET A 532 -1.37 -11.84 -13.30
N ALA A 533 -0.69 -12.95 -12.98
CA ALA A 533 0.46 -12.94 -12.08
C ALA A 533 1.62 -12.12 -12.66
N ALA A 534 1.90 -12.23 -13.95
CA ALA A 534 2.91 -11.43 -14.65
C ALA A 534 2.55 -9.94 -14.70
N LEU A 535 1.25 -9.62 -14.81
CA LEU A 535 0.68 -8.26 -14.69
C LEU A 535 0.58 -7.77 -13.23
N GLY A 536 1.18 -8.48 -12.27
CA GLY A 536 1.29 -8.07 -10.88
C GLY A 536 0.10 -8.42 -9.98
N ARG A 537 -0.81 -9.32 -10.37
CA ARG A 537 -1.81 -9.89 -9.44
C ARG A 537 -1.10 -10.79 -8.42
N PRO A 538 -1.22 -10.51 -7.12
CA PRO A 538 -0.56 -11.32 -6.09
C PRO A 538 -1.33 -12.60 -5.76
N ASN A 539 -0.66 -13.54 -5.09
CA ASN A 539 -1.25 -14.75 -4.49
C ASN A 539 -1.99 -14.50 -3.16
N ARG A 540 -1.96 -13.26 -2.63
CA ARG A 540 -2.71 -12.79 -1.45
C ARG A 540 -2.52 -13.65 -0.19
N ASP A 541 -1.34 -14.23 -0.02
CA ASP A 541 -0.98 -14.95 1.21
C ASP A 541 -0.57 -14.00 2.35
N GLN A 542 -0.24 -12.75 2.03
CA GLN A 542 0.06 -11.66 2.95
C GLN A 542 -0.75 -10.41 2.60
N VAL A 543 -0.91 -9.50 3.56
CA VAL A 543 -1.51 -8.18 3.30
C VAL A 543 -0.63 -7.44 2.30
N LEU A 544 -1.23 -6.98 1.21
CA LEU A 544 -0.57 -6.15 0.20
C LEU A 544 -1.27 -4.80 0.11
N THR A 545 -0.54 -3.75 0.48
CA THR A 545 -1.02 -2.37 0.53
C THR A 545 -0.73 -1.58 -0.75
N ASN A 546 0.21 -2.06 -1.56
CA ASN A 546 0.50 -1.53 -2.89
C ASN A 546 0.99 -2.65 -3.81
N ARG A 547 0.80 -2.48 -5.12
CA ARG A 547 1.39 -3.36 -6.15
C ARG A 547 2.58 -2.65 -6.81
N PRO A 548 3.66 -3.38 -7.19
CA PRO A 548 4.73 -2.81 -7.99
C PRO A 548 4.19 -2.23 -9.31
N THR A 549 4.74 -1.12 -9.75
CA THR A 549 4.32 -0.40 -10.97
C THR A 549 5.37 -0.44 -12.08
N ASP A 550 6.49 -1.12 -11.87
CA ASP A 550 7.57 -1.23 -12.84
C ASP A 550 7.32 -2.39 -13.81
N LEU A 551 7.73 -2.21 -15.08
CA LEU A 551 7.65 -3.28 -16.08
C LEU A 551 8.61 -4.39 -15.67
N THR A 552 8.12 -5.61 -15.55
CA THR A 552 9.01 -6.75 -15.38
C THR A 552 9.33 -7.40 -16.72
N THR A 553 10.51 -8.02 -16.83
CA THR A 553 10.85 -8.84 -18.01
C THR A 553 9.83 -9.95 -18.25
N LEU A 554 9.31 -10.54 -17.16
CA LEU A 554 8.27 -11.57 -17.22
C LEU A 554 6.98 -11.03 -17.85
N GLU A 555 6.54 -9.84 -17.43
CA GLU A 555 5.37 -9.16 -17.98
C GLU A 555 5.52 -8.91 -19.49
N ALA A 556 6.67 -8.37 -19.92
CA ALA A 556 6.94 -8.12 -21.33
C ALA A 556 6.92 -9.42 -22.18
N ILE A 557 7.50 -10.52 -21.67
CA ILE A 557 7.48 -11.82 -22.36
C ILE A 557 6.07 -12.38 -22.48
N GLN A 558 5.27 -12.29 -21.40
CA GLN A 558 3.89 -12.78 -21.38
C GLN A 558 3.00 -11.96 -22.32
N LEU A 559 3.08 -10.62 -22.27
CA LEU A 559 2.31 -9.76 -23.18
C LEU A 559 2.60 -9.99 -24.67
N ALA A 560 3.80 -10.48 -25.00
CA ALA A 560 4.21 -10.75 -26.37
C ALA A 560 3.91 -12.18 -26.86
N ASN A 561 3.84 -13.17 -25.97
CA ASN A 561 3.84 -14.60 -26.37
C ASN A 561 2.74 -15.45 -25.72
N GLU A 562 1.92 -14.88 -24.83
CA GLU A 562 0.94 -15.67 -24.10
C GLU A 562 -0.23 -16.09 -25.00
N GLN A 563 -0.46 -17.40 -25.06
CA GLN A 563 -1.40 -18.01 -26.00
C GLN A 563 -2.87 -17.67 -25.69
N SER A 564 -3.24 -17.54 -24.41
CA SER A 564 -4.61 -17.17 -24.03
C SER A 564 -4.96 -15.77 -24.53
N LEU A 565 -4.04 -14.81 -24.44
CA LEU A 565 -4.17 -13.45 -24.92
C LEU A 565 -4.25 -13.41 -26.46
N ALA A 566 -3.41 -14.17 -27.15
CA ALA A 566 -3.51 -14.34 -28.60
C ALA A 566 -4.90 -14.88 -29.02
N ASN A 567 -5.43 -15.87 -28.29
CA ASN A 567 -6.76 -16.41 -28.55
C ASN A 567 -7.88 -15.41 -28.28
N GLU A 568 -7.72 -14.55 -27.26
CA GLU A 568 -8.65 -13.44 -26.98
C GLU A 568 -8.65 -12.43 -28.13
N PHE A 569 -7.49 -11.99 -28.61
CA PHE A 569 -7.41 -11.08 -29.75
C PHE A 569 -7.95 -11.70 -31.04
N ALA A 570 -7.74 -13.00 -31.27
CA ALA A 570 -8.34 -13.70 -32.41
C ALA A 570 -9.88 -13.65 -32.39
N LYS A 571 -10.51 -13.80 -31.22
CA LYS A 571 -11.97 -13.60 -31.06
C LYS A 571 -12.36 -12.15 -31.35
N GLY A 572 -11.56 -11.21 -30.84
CA GLY A 572 -11.75 -9.78 -31.09
C GLY A 572 -11.71 -9.44 -32.57
N GLY A 573 -10.75 -9.99 -33.32
CA GLY A 573 -10.64 -9.82 -34.77
C GLY A 573 -11.92 -10.25 -35.51
N VAL A 574 -12.46 -11.42 -35.19
CA VAL A 574 -13.73 -11.92 -35.75
C VAL A 574 -14.89 -10.99 -35.41
N ARG A 575 -15.01 -10.58 -34.15
CA ARG A 575 -16.09 -9.70 -33.68
C ARG A 575 -16.04 -8.34 -34.37
N ILE A 576 -14.89 -7.69 -34.35
CA ILE A 576 -14.71 -6.32 -34.83
C ILE A 576 -14.95 -6.27 -36.34
N LEU A 577 -14.41 -7.23 -37.09
CA LEU A 577 -14.64 -7.32 -38.53
C LEU A 577 -16.12 -7.59 -38.85
N GLY A 578 -16.77 -8.47 -38.07
CA GLY A 578 -18.20 -8.75 -38.21
C GLY A 578 -19.10 -7.53 -37.93
N GLN A 579 -18.73 -6.70 -36.95
CA GLN A 579 -19.49 -5.51 -36.54
C GLN A 579 -19.33 -4.34 -37.52
N HIS A 580 -18.11 -4.08 -38.01
CA HIS A 580 -17.80 -2.87 -38.79
C HIS A 580 -17.63 -3.12 -40.29
N GLY A 581 -17.67 -4.38 -40.72
CA GLY A 581 -17.43 -4.76 -42.12
C GLY A 581 -15.98 -4.52 -42.56
N PRO A 582 -15.66 -4.63 -43.86
CA PRO A 582 -14.29 -4.56 -44.37
C PRO A 582 -13.69 -3.14 -44.43
N GLY A 583 -14.37 -2.13 -43.87
CA GLY A 583 -13.91 -0.74 -43.91
C GLY A 583 -12.76 -0.48 -42.95
N ALA A 584 -11.51 -0.54 -43.42
CA ALA A 584 -10.31 -0.37 -42.61
C ALA A 584 -10.32 0.92 -41.76
N ASP A 585 -10.75 2.05 -42.34
CA ASP A 585 -10.84 3.34 -41.61
C ASP A 585 -11.81 3.28 -40.42
N ALA A 586 -12.97 2.62 -40.58
CA ALA A 586 -13.96 2.49 -39.52
C ALA A 586 -13.44 1.59 -38.39
N ILE A 587 -12.78 0.47 -38.75
CA ILE A 587 -12.15 -0.44 -37.78
C ILE A 587 -11.10 0.30 -36.95
N VAL A 588 -10.16 1.02 -37.60
CA VAL A 588 -9.10 1.75 -36.88
C VAL A 588 -9.69 2.79 -35.94
N LYS A 589 -10.65 3.60 -36.41
CA LYS A 589 -11.31 4.61 -35.57
C LYS A 589 -11.99 3.98 -34.36
N TRP A 590 -12.69 2.85 -34.55
CA TRP A 590 -13.36 2.15 -33.47
C TRP A 590 -12.36 1.57 -32.46
N ILE A 591 -11.29 0.90 -32.91
CA ILE A 591 -10.27 0.32 -32.01
C ILE A 591 -9.67 1.40 -31.11
N PHE A 592 -9.27 2.54 -31.69
CA PHE A 592 -8.69 3.64 -30.92
C PHE A 592 -9.72 4.29 -29.97
N ALA A 593 -10.95 4.51 -30.43
CA ALA A 593 -12.00 5.08 -29.60
C ALA A 593 -12.36 4.14 -28.42
N ALA A 594 -12.44 2.83 -28.66
CA ALA A 594 -12.77 1.84 -27.63
C ALA A 594 -11.62 1.60 -26.65
N ALA A 595 -10.38 1.50 -27.12
CA ALA A 595 -9.24 1.20 -26.26
C ALA A 595 -8.69 2.43 -25.52
N LEU A 596 -8.68 3.59 -26.19
CA LEU A 596 -7.99 4.81 -25.73
C LEU A 596 -8.93 6.00 -25.49
N ALA A 597 -10.24 5.88 -25.74
CA ALA A 597 -11.23 6.96 -25.62
C ALA A 597 -10.96 8.18 -26.55
N ARG A 598 -10.13 8.02 -27.58
CA ARG A 598 -9.78 9.08 -28.54
C ARG A 598 -9.65 8.54 -29.96
N GLN A 599 -9.67 9.43 -30.93
CA GLN A 599 -9.35 9.10 -32.32
C GLN A 599 -7.84 8.89 -32.51
N PRO A 600 -7.41 8.09 -33.50
CA PRO A 600 -6.00 7.93 -33.82
C PRO A 600 -5.42 9.24 -34.34
N THR A 601 -4.16 9.51 -34.01
CA THR A 601 -3.38 10.55 -34.70
C THR A 601 -3.14 10.16 -36.16
N ALA A 602 -2.70 11.10 -36.99
CA ALA A 602 -2.41 10.82 -38.40
C ALA A 602 -1.36 9.69 -38.58
N GLN A 603 -0.31 9.67 -37.73
CA GLN A 603 0.73 8.65 -37.79
C GLN A 603 0.22 7.28 -37.33
N GLU A 604 -0.51 7.23 -36.22
CA GLU A 604 -1.13 5.99 -35.72
C GLU A 604 -2.12 5.42 -36.72
N LYS A 605 -2.92 6.29 -37.34
CA LYS A 605 -3.88 5.88 -38.37
C LYS A 605 -3.18 5.26 -39.57
N THR A 606 -2.12 5.88 -40.08
CA THR A 606 -1.34 5.34 -41.20
C THR A 606 -0.78 3.96 -40.86
N ALA A 607 -0.10 3.82 -39.70
CA ALA A 607 0.47 2.55 -39.27
C ALA A 607 -0.60 1.46 -39.10
N ALA A 608 -1.75 1.80 -38.50
CA ALA A 608 -2.85 0.85 -38.31
C ALA A 608 -3.49 0.42 -39.64
N LEU A 609 -3.64 1.34 -40.61
CA LEU A 609 -4.15 1.00 -41.95
C LEU A 609 -3.17 0.09 -42.72
N GLU A 610 -1.87 0.32 -42.59
CA GLU A 610 -0.83 -0.56 -43.15
C GLU A 610 -0.92 -1.97 -42.56
N MET A 611 -1.10 -2.10 -41.24
CA MET A 611 -1.29 -3.39 -40.57
C MET A 611 -2.56 -4.12 -41.04
N LEU A 612 -3.68 -3.40 -41.19
CA LEU A 612 -4.94 -4.01 -41.64
C LEU A 612 -4.90 -4.47 -43.10
N GLY A 613 -4.17 -3.75 -43.95
CA GLY A 613 -4.13 -3.96 -45.40
C GLY A 613 -5.39 -3.46 -46.12
N GLU A 614 -5.40 -3.55 -47.46
CA GLU A 614 -6.54 -3.10 -48.29
C GLU A 614 -7.83 -3.88 -48.04
N LYS A 615 -7.70 -5.14 -47.59
CA LYS A 615 -8.80 -6.04 -47.26
C LYS A 615 -8.56 -6.63 -45.87
N PRO A 616 -9.09 -5.98 -44.81
CA PRO A 616 -8.94 -6.46 -43.45
C PRO A 616 -9.39 -7.91 -43.28
N THR A 617 -8.58 -8.71 -42.59
CA THR A 617 -8.89 -10.10 -42.22
C THR A 617 -9.09 -10.18 -40.71
N ASN A 618 -9.66 -11.28 -40.21
CA ASN A 618 -9.77 -11.49 -38.75
C ASN A 618 -8.40 -11.40 -38.06
N GLU A 619 -7.35 -11.92 -38.71
CA GLU A 619 -5.98 -11.90 -38.21
C GLU A 619 -5.40 -10.48 -38.20
N SER A 620 -5.51 -9.73 -39.31
CA SER A 620 -4.96 -8.37 -39.35
C SER A 620 -5.66 -7.42 -38.37
N VAL A 621 -6.96 -7.62 -38.13
CA VAL A 621 -7.71 -6.88 -37.10
C VAL A 621 -7.27 -7.28 -35.70
N ALA A 622 -7.04 -8.57 -35.44
CA ALA A 622 -6.51 -9.05 -34.16
C ALA A 622 -5.11 -8.48 -33.87
N ASP A 623 -4.23 -8.45 -34.86
CA ASP A 623 -2.88 -7.89 -34.74
C ASP A 623 -2.92 -6.37 -34.48
N CYS A 624 -3.80 -5.64 -35.20
CA CYS A 624 -4.00 -4.22 -34.97
C CYS A 624 -4.50 -3.94 -33.55
N LEU A 625 -5.48 -4.72 -33.07
CA LEU A 625 -5.98 -4.61 -31.70
C LEU A 625 -4.88 -4.91 -30.67
N TRP A 626 -4.08 -5.97 -30.88
CA TRP A 626 -2.97 -6.32 -30.02
C TRP A 626 -1.96 -5.16 -29.95
N ALA A 627 -1.54 -4.61 -31.09
CA ALA A 627 -0.61 -3.49 -31.13
C ALA A 627 -1.11 -2.25 -30.36
N VAL A 628 -2.41 -1.92 -30.45
CA VAL A 628 -3.00 -0.81 -29.70
C VAL A 628 -3.02 -1.10 -28.19
N VAL A 629 -3.36 -2.33 -27.79
CA VAL A 629 -3.34 -2.75 -26.37
C VAL A 629 -1.92 -2.78 -25.78
N MET A 630 -0.89 -2.98 -26.62
CA MET A 630 0.51 -2.89 -26.19
C MET A 630 1.00 -1.45 -26.01
N LEU A 631 0.25 -0.43 -26.42
CA LEU A 631 0.67 0.96 -26.23
C LEU A 631 0.75 1.28 -24.72
N PRO A 632 1.78 2.03 -24.27
CA PRO A 632 1.83 2.51 -22.89
C PRO A 632 0.59 3.31 -22.47
N GLU A 633 -0.04 4.01 -23.41
CA GLU A 633 -1.28 4.76 -23.15
C GLU A 633 -2.46 3.85 -22.78
N PHE A 634 -2.54 2.66 -23.38
CA PHE A 634 -3.56 1.69 -23.00
C PHE A 634 -3.35 1.22 -21.57
N GLN A 635 -2.12 0.81 -21.25
CA GLN A 635 -1.76 0.19 -19.97
C GLN A 635 -1.71 1.17 -18.79
N LEU A 636 -1.77 2.48 -19.06
CA LEU A 636 -1.72 3.52 -18.04
C LEU A 636 -3.08 4.22 -17.85
N ILE A 637 -3.36 4.54 -16.60
CA ILE A 637 -4.38 5.49 -16.16
C ILE A 637 -3.64 6.81 -15.94
N ARG A 638 -3.93 7.81 -16.76
CA ARG A 638 -3.25 9.10 -16.76
C ARG A 638 -4.16 10.17 -16.24
#